data_AF-A0A6J1QPZ9-F1
#
_entry.id   AF-A0A6J1QPZ9-F1
#
_cell.length_a   1.000
_cell.length_b   1.000
_cell.length_c   1.000
_cell.angle_alpha   90.00
_cell.angle_beta   90.00
_cell.angle_gamma   90.00
#
_symmetry.space_group_name_H-M   'P 1'
#
loop_
_entity.id
_entity.type
_entity.pdbx_description
1 polymer ?
#
loop_
_entity_poly.entity_id
_entity_poly.type
_entity_poly.pdbx_seq_one_letter_code
_entity_poly.pdbx_strand_id
1 'polypeptide(L)'
;MRWFILLAFIGVLLVKNAAPSKNLGYSSRLDWLFGVNNEPDENKKENKEKEKKDDKPTVCQSQECRKIARIISESMDKSADPCDDFYEYACGKWPEHNPIPNGLESWSMFRRAQINVQKQIKEILDEGPKKNDLLAVKLAKKWYAVCMDTDATERDGLEPLVFTLSRIGGWPLTMEQDEWNEQEYSWQKVDDQYVRLTGRNAFHDVRVAIDYGSNKTRKVVHINIPDLPTGSNRLWSKTDSEEKEDERDENASDEQKDSQERGSKEKNDDKSGNNKNDENEDDNNNNDESDNNNDDKDNDNNDEENDDIDTNEQNDDDNAKKKTGKLAKNKKLKHSRKIKTNTHSKNNHHKTKKEGIKKRTIPTNIREKLRVWKTEKNHVKQERIKRPKETLEATTSQNNTKEMIDEDNDLKKYANYISKVARAIAKTRGVEVSEEHIDKDIQDMIEFQVKLVEITAGADIIRYRDVESMTLNNFQKWYDKKKPKTPNSAINWVYKIGELFDEAHVQIGDDLTVGISQQNYFKDLVALLDKTSSRTIVNYIHWNFLSRIIKTTTSEMRKLYYAWEGREENDDKAVLGISFRSHKCTREVAEMSVILAYEYVRNHFSDEITATASDMVDDIQKEVEYQIKESNWMDENTKDFVLAKLVNLDKFIGYPDWFKNNTKVKQYFQGLVTGKSYYENILSYDRYSKWKSLRELLLEDDEGTGDTMMINPTTVDAYFSPGANSIAISAADFQSPLFAYGRPQVINYGIIGMIMGHEVNHGFDNRGHLYDKNGNAVEWLSAMAEAYGKRAECFVEQFNNYSIDKTSNYTIENYGNQTAGENIADTMGLEAAFKAYQRRQRECGKPDTVLPGLEDLTNDQLFFLSFANLCCEAAKMNSTINKAKRDPHSPGRLRIIGSVSNSQDFAEAYNCPIGSAMNPSKKCHIWK
;
A
#
# COMPACT_ATOMS: atom_id res chain seq x y z
N MET A 1 -47.06 47.19 -1.94
CA MET A 1 -47.13 46.44 -3.21
C MET A 1 -46.18 45.26 -3.06
N ARG A 2 -46.60 44.00 -3.27
CA ARG A 2 -47.01 43.38 -4.55
C ARG A 2 -45.82 43.43 -5.54
N TRP A 3 -45.31 42.33 -6.11
CA TRP A 3 -45.88 40.98 -6.17
C TRP A 3 -44.79 39.87 -6.23
N PHE A 4 -44.83 38.97 -5.24
CA PHE A 4 -44.79 37.51 -5.35
C PHE A 4 -43.52 36.73 -5.73
N ILE A 5 -42.83 36.26 -4.68
CA ILE A 5 -42.35 34.86 -4.58
C ILE A 5 -43.58 33.96 -4.37
N LEU A 6 -43.83 33.00 -5.27
CA LEU A 6 -44.53 31.72 -4.99
C LEU A 6 -44.68 30.89 -6.28
N LEU A 7 -43.93 29.80 -6.39
CA LEU A 7 -44.52 28.45 -6.31
C LEU A 7 -43.38 27.43 -6.13
N ALA A 8 -43.35 26.82 -4.94
CA ALA A 8 -42.45 25.72 -4.63
C ALA A 8 -43.06 24.38 -5.09
N PHE A 9 -42.18 23.39 -5.27
CA PHE A 9 -42.39 21.95 -5.03
C PHE A 9 -43.83 21.42 -4.91
N ILE A 10 -44.21 20.52 -5.83
CA ILE A 10 -44.77 19.17 -5.58
C ILE A 10 -44.99 18.50 -6.95
N GLY A 11 -44.48 17.28 -7.15
CA GLY A 11 -44.65 16.59 -8.46
C GLY A 11 -43.78 15.34 -8.66
N VAL A 12 -43.65 14.48 -7.65
CA VAL A 12 -42.95 13.19 -7.78
C VAL A 12 -43.97 12.05 -7.94
N LEU A 13 -43.65 11.09 -8.82
CA LEU A 13 -44.34 9.82 -9.12
C LEU A 13 -45.67 9.88 -9.91
N LEU A 14 -45.65 9.48 -11.19
CA LEU A 14 -46.10 8.16 -11.67
C LEU A 14 -46.30 8.12 -13.21
N VAL A 15 -45.31 7.64 -13.97
CA VAL A 15 -45.53 6.68 -15.08
C VAL A 15 -44.29 5.77 -15.15
N LYS A 16 -44.49 4.47 -14.92
CA LYS A 16 -43.56 3.43 -15.39
C LYS A 16 -43.84 3.19 -16.87
N ASN A 17 -42.80 3.19 -17.70
CA ASN A 17 -42.62 2.28 -18.84
C ASN A 17 -41.29 2.60 -19.52
N ALA A 18 -40.19 2.08 -18.97
CA ALA A 18 -38.91 2.03 -19.67
C ALA A 18 -38.80 0.68 -20.39
N ALA A 19 -38.86 0.72 -21.72
CA ALA A 19 -38.41 -0.34 -22.61
C ALA A 19 -37.33 0.26 -23.54
N PRO A 20 -36.29 -0.48 -23.93
CA PRO A 20 -35.08 0.11 -24.47
C PRO A 20 -35.14 0.34 -25.99
N SER A 21 -34.69 1.51 -26.43
CA SER A 21 -34.22 1.76 -27.80
C SER A 21 -32.79 2.31 -27.70
N LYS A 22 -31.76 1.53 -28.05
CA LYS A 22 -31.25 1.42 -29.42
C LYS A 22 -31.13 2.79 -30.10
N ASN A 23 -29.93 3.37 -30.02
CA ASN A 23 -29.26 4.30 -30.95
C ASN A 23 -28.34 5.25 -30.18
N LEU A 24 -27.30 4.70 -29.56
CA LEU A 24 -26.04 5.42 -29.39
C LEU A 24 -25.17 5.01 -30.57
N GLY A 25 -25.04 5.90 -31.56
CA GLY A 25 -24.10 5.71 -32.65
C GLY A 25 -22.69 5.92 -32.12
N TYR A 26 -21.78 4.98 -32.38
CA TYR A 26 -20.37 5.11 -32.05
C TYR A 26 -19.78 6.39 -32.67
N SER A 27 -18.96 7.11 -31.91
CA SER A 27 -18.35 8.36 -32.34
C SER A 27 -17.19 8.11 -33.31
N SER A 28 -17.43 8.32 -34.62
CA SER A 28 -16.44 8.15 -35.70
C SER A 28 -15.36 9.25 -35.76
N ARG A 29 -14.88 9.72 -34.60
CA ARG A 29 -13.94 10.86 -34.48
C ARG A 29 -12.51 10.50 -34.08
N LEU A 30 -12.22 9.22 -33.84
CA LEU A 30 -10.95 8.78 -33.25
C LEU A 30 -10.03 8.01 -34.22
N ASP A 31 -10.44 7.77 -35.48
CA ASP A 31 -9.67 7.05 -36.50
C ASP A 31 -8.21 7.51 -36.65
N TRP A 32 -7.92 8.80 -36.45
CA TRP A 32 -6.58 9.37 -36.57
C TRP A 32 -5.61 8.91 -35.46
N LEU A 33 -6.10 8.59 -34.25
CA LEU A 33 -5.29 8.08 -33.13
C LEU A 33 -4.68 6.69 -33.41
N PHE A 34 -5.22 6.00 -34.41
CA PHE A 34 -4.78 4.69 -34.87
C PHE A 34 -3.92 4.76 -36.14
N GLY A 35 -3.42 5.95 -36.51
CA GLY A 35 -2.45 6.13 -37.59
C GLY A 35 -3.05 6.41 -38.98
N VAL A 36 -4.28 6.93 -39.05
CA VAL A 36 -4.94 7.29 -40.32
C VAL A 36 -4.57 8.72 -40.74
N ASN A 37 -3.72 8.84 -41.76
CA ASN A 37 -3.50 10.10 -42.49
C ASN A 37 -4.65 10.35 -43.46
N ASN A 38 -5.35 11.49 -43.33
CA ASN A 38 -6.40 11.93 -44.26
C ASN A 38 -6.13 13.35 -44.75
N GLU A 39 -5.60 13.50 -45.96
CA GLU A 39 -5.92 14.65 -46.82
C GLU A 39 -7.03 14.20 -47.80
N PRO A 40 -8.15 14.93 -47.90
CA PRO A 40 -9.25 14.56 -48.80
C PRO A 40 -9.00 15.08 -50.21
N ASP A 41 -8.41 14.24 -51.07
CA ASP A 41 -8.24 14.56 -52.49
C ASP A 41 -9.57 14.39 -53.25
N GLU A 42 -10.38 15.45 -53.29
CA GLU A 42 -11.69 15.48 -53.94
C GLU A 42 -11.58 15.45 -55.47
N ASN A 43 -11.24 14.29 -56.07
CA ASN A 43 -11.64 13.95 -57.45
C ASN A 43 -11.36 12.48 -57.83
N LYS A 44 -12.29 11.57 -57.51
CA LYS A 44 -12.45 10.26 -58.20
C LYS A 44 -13.80 9.58 -57.94
N LYS A 45 -14.88 10.23 -58.38
CA LYS A 45 -16.16 9.55 -58.62
C LYS A 45 -16.31 9.19 -60.09
N GLU A 46 -15.66 8.10 -60.50
CA GLU A 46 -16.10 7.20 -61.60
C GLU A 46 -15.08 6.06 -61.75
N ASN A 47 -15.57 4.86 -62.12
CA ASN A 47 -14.91 3.54 -62.15
C ASN A 47 -15.00 2.68 -60.88
N LYS A 48 -16.23 2.40 -60.45
CA LYS A 48 -16.53 1.11 -59.79
C LYS A 48 -16.59 0.02 -60.85
N GLU A 49 -15.47 -0.66 -61.06
CA GLU A 49 -15.32 -2.09 -61.43
C GLU A 49 -13.91 -2.33 -62.02
N LYS A 50 -13.28 -3.44 -61.62
CA LYS A 50 -11.93 -3.91 -62.03
C LYS A 50 -10.71 -3.16 -61.49
N GLU A 51 -10.47 -3.28 -60.18
CA GLU A 51 -9.10 -3.50 -59.68
C GLU A 51 -9.14 -4.60 -58.60
N LYS A 52 -8.77 -5.83 -58.96
CA LYS A 52 -8.18 -6.77 -57.98
C LYS A 52 -6.76 -6.27 -57.73
N LYS A 53 -6.58 -5.41 -56.73
CA LYS A 53 -5.25 -5.04 -56.22
C LYS A 53 -4.80 -6.08 -55.20
N ASP A 54 -3.49 -6.34 -55.17
CA ASP A 54 -2.88 -7.32 -54.27
C ASP A 54 -3.24 -7.05 -52.82
N ASP A 55 -3.82 -8.05 -52.15
CA ASP A 55 -4.35 -7.99 -50.79
C ASP A 55 -3.22 -8.10 -49.75
N LYS A 56 -2.23 -7.20 -49.85
CA LYS A 56 -1.10 -7.14 -48.92
C LYS A 56 -1.49 -6.28 -47.71
N PRO A 57 -1.33 -6.78 -46.47
CA PRO A 57 -1.69 -6.02 -45.28
C PRO A 57 -0.82 -4.77 -45.12
N THR A 58 -1.43 -3.67 -44.65
CA THR A 58 -0.74 -2.41 -44.42
C THR A 58 0.22 -2.53 -43.23
N VAL A 59 1.52 -2.34 -43.47
CA VAL A 59 2.55 -2.40 -42.42
C VAL A 59 2.60 -1.10 -41.62
N CYS A 60 2.60 -1.20 -40.29
CA CYS A 60 2.70 -0.05 -39.39
C CYS A 60 4.11 0.55 -39.36
N GLN A 61 4.22 1.86 -39.63
CA GLN A 61 5.50 2.58 -39.71
C GLN A 61 5.75 3.58 -38.56
N SER A 62 4.99 3.50 -37.46
CA SER A 62 5.23 4.36 -36.29
C SER A 62 6.51 3.94 -35.52
N GLN A 63 7.00 4.84 -34.67
CA GLN A 63 8.12 4.50 -33.78
C GLN A 63 7.73 3.41 -32.77
N GLU A 64 6.50 3.43 -32.25
CA GLU A 64 6.02 2.44 -31.29
C GLU A 64 5.84 1.06 -31.93
N CYS A 65 5.42 1.00 -33.20
CA CYS A 65 5.40 -0.25 -33.98
C CYS A 65 6.79 -0.85 -34.13
N ARG A 66 7.80 -0.05 -34.51
CA ARG A 66 9.19 -0.55 -34.58
C ARG A 66 9.74 -0.97 -33.21
N LYS A 67 9.41 -0.25 -32.13
CA LYS A 67 9.81 -0.61 -30.77
C LYS A 67 9.23 -1.95 -30.34
N ILE A 68 7.91 -2.15 -30.49
CA ILE A 68 7.25 -3.37 -30.01
C ILE A 68 7.53 -4.57 -30.92
N ALA A 69 7.55 -4.39 -32.25
CA ALA A 69 7.93 -5.45 -33.19
C ALA A 69 9.32 -6.00 -32.90
N ARG A 70 10.27 -5.11 -32.57
CA ARG A 70 11.61 -5.51 -32.14
C ARG A 70 11.57 -6.31 -30.83
N ILE A 71 10.86 -5.85 -29.80
CA ILE A 71 10.76 -6.59 -28.52
C ILE A 71 10.18 -7.98 -28.74
N ILE A 72 9.09 -8.11 -29.50
CA ILE A 72 8.47 -9.41 -29.83
C ILE A 72 9.49 -10.27 -30.58
N SER A 73 10.04 -9.79 -31.69
CA SER A 73 10.95 -10.55 -32.56
C SER A 73 12.28 -10.94 -31.90
N GLU A 74 12.82 -10.15 -30.98
CA GLU A 74 14.05 -10.44 -30.23
C GLU A 74 13.81 -11.43 -29.08
N SER A 75 12.57 -11.55 -28.59
CA SER A 75 12.23 -12.45 -27.48
C SER A 75 11.90 -13.87 -27.95
N MET A 76 11.39 -14.01 -29.17
CA MET A 76 10.94 -15.27 -29.73
C MET A 76 12.09 -16.25 -30.02
N ASP A 77 11.95 -17.50 -29.60
CA ASP A 77 12.71 -18.60 -30.20
C ASP A 77 11.87 -19.42 -31.18
N LYS A 78 12.07 -19.16 -32.48
CA LYS A 78 11.43 -19.92 -33.57
C LYS A 78 11.93 -21.38 -33.71
N SER A 79 12.85 -21.85 -32.84
CA SER A 79 13.27 -23.25 -32.78
C SER A 79 12.34 -24.13 -31.93
N ALA A 80 11.63 -23.53 -30.96
CA ALA A 80 10.61 -24.20 -30.18
C ALA A 80 9.27 -24.29 -30.93
N ASP A 81 8.54 -25.38 -30.74
CA ASP A 81 7.17 -25.51 -31.25
C ASP A 81 6.19 -24.76 -30.30
N PRO A 82 5.41 -23.78 -30.78
CA PRO A 82 4.45 -23.05 -29.96
C PRO A 82 3.36 -23.94 -29.35
N CYS A 83 3.14 -25.15 -29.87
CA CYS A 83 2.17 -26.11 -29.38
C CYS A 83 2.71 -27.05 -28.29
N ASP A 84 4.04 -27.08 -28.11
CA ASP A 84 4.75 -27.85 -27.06
C ASP A 84 5.19 -26.97 -25.89
N ASP A 85 5.78 -25.79 -26.14
CA ASP A 85 6.10 -24.81 -25.10
C ASP A 85 6.01 -23.38 -25.64
N PHE A 86 4.83 -22.77 -25.52
CA PHE A 86 4.60 -21.41 -26.01
C PHE A 86 5.42 -20.35 -25.25
N TYR A 87 5.84 -20.63 -24.00
CA TYR A 87 6.76 -19.73 -23.29
C TYR A 87 8.13 -19.73 -23.98
N GLU A 88 8.68 -20.89 -24.31
CA GLU A 88 9.96 -20.97 -25.02
C GLU A 88 9.87 -20.29 -26.40
N TYR A 89 8.80 -20.54 -27.15
CA TYR A 89 8.55 -19.91 -28.45
C TYR A 89 8.48 -18.37 -28.37
N ALA A 90 7.84 -17.81 -27.35
CA ALA A 90 7.61 -16.36 -27.24
C ALA A 90 8.66 -15.60 -26.42
N CYS A 91 9.33 -16.26 -25.48
CA CYS A 91 10.21 -15.68 -24.47
C CYS A 91 11.61 -16.31 -24.37
N GLY A 92 11.92 -17.40 -25.09
CA GLY A 92 13.19 -18.14 -24.92
C GLY A 92 14.44 -17.26 -25.06
N LYS A 93 14.40 -16.23 -25.92
CA LYS A 93 15.49 -15.27 -26.13
C LYS A 93 15.32 -13.94 -25.39
N TRP A 94 14.27 -13.81 -24.56
CA TRP A 94 14.07 -12.64 -23.71
C TRP A 94 15.31 -12.36 -22.83
N PRO A 95 15.90 -13.34 -22.10
CA PRO A 95 17.04 -13.07 -21.22
C PRO A 95 18.32 -12.66 -21.96
N GLU A 96 18.48 -13.06 -23.22
CA GLU A 96 19.64 -12.69 -24.06
C GLU A 96 19.58 -11.20 -24.47
N HIS A 97 18.42 -10.75 -24.94
CA HIS A 97 18.21 -9.38 -25.43
C HIS A 97 17.78 -8.40 -24.32
N ASN A 98 17.30 -8.93 -23.19
CA ASN A 98 16.82 -8.19 -22.04
C ASN A 98 17.46 -8.75 -20.74
N PRO A 99 18.80 -8.75 -20.62
CA PRO A 99 19.50 -9.25 -19.43
C PRO A 99 19.13 -8.42 -18.19
N ILE A 100 19.22 -9.04 -17.01
CA ILE A 100 18.92 -8.39 -15.74
C ILE A 100 19.93 -7.25 -15.50
N PRO A 101 19.50 -5.97 -15.41
CA PRO A 101 20.41 -4.86 -15.18
C PRO A 101 21.10 -4.94 -13.81
N ASN A 102 22.33 -4.45 -13.73
CA ASN A 102 23.11 -4.41 -12.48
C ASN A 102 22.31 -3.77 -11.34
N GLY A 103 22.28 -4.46 -10.18
CA GLY A 103 21.52 -4.04 -9.01
C GLY A 103 20.03 -4.44 -8.99
N LEU A 104 19.57 -5.25 -9.95
CA LEU A 104 18.22 -5.82 -9.97
C LEU A 104 18.24 -7.36 -9.84
N GLU A 105 17.12 -7.91 -9.36
CA GLU A 105 16.89 -9.37 -9.23
C GLU A 105 16.06 -9.97 -10.37
N SER A 106 15.32 -9.13 -11.11
CA SER A 106 14.54 -9.52 -12.28
C SER A 106 14.33 -8.37 -13.27
N TRP A 107 13.95 -8.71 -14.50
CA TRP A 107 13.70 -7.79 -15.60
C TRP A 107 12.57 -8.27 -16.52
N SER A 108 11.54 -7.45 -16.67
CA SER A 108 10.31 -7.71 -17.43
C SER A 108 9.75 -6.40 -18.01
N MET A 109 8.69 -6.46 -18.83
CA MET A 109 7.98 -5.27 -19.30
C MET A 109 7.46 -4.40 -18.14
N PHE A 110 6.84 -5.00 -17.12
CA PHE A 110 6.41 -4.31 -15.90
C PHE A 110 7.58 -3.60 -15.19
N ARG A 111 8.72 -4.28 -15.01
CA ARG A 111 9.88 -3.67 -14.34
C ARG A 111 10.46 -2.50 -15.13
N ARG A 112 10.41 -2.58 -16.46
CA ARG A 112 10.79 -1.47 -17.36
C ARG A 112 9.86 -0.27 -17.20
N ALA A 113 8.54 -0.49 -17.23
CA ALA A 113 7.55 0.57 -17.03
C ALA A 113 7.69 1.24 -15.64
N GLN A 114 7.86 0.46 -14.57
CA GLN A 114 8.11 0.99 -13.22
C GLN A 114 9.32 1.95 -13.15
N ILE A 115 10.37 1.65 -13.91
CA ILE A 115 11.59 2.49 -13.97
C ILE A 115 11.41 3.69 -14.90
N ASN A 116 10.64 3.56 -15.99
CA ASN A 116 10.27 4.69 -16.84
C ASN A 116 9.52 5.76 -16.03
N VAL A 117 8.54 5.37 -15.20
CA VAL A 117 7.83 6.31 -14.30
C VAL A 117 8.80 7.01 -13.35
N GLN A 118 9.73 6.28 -12.75
CA GLN A 118 10.72 6.88 -11.84
C GLN A 118 11.63 7.89 -12.57
N LYS A 119 11.97 7.65 -13.84
CA LYS A 119 12.70 8.62 -14.67
C LYS A 119 11.84 9.84 -14.99
N GLN A 120 10.59 9.66 -15.40
CA GLN A 120 9.65 10.76 -15.68
C GLN A 120 9.39 11.63 -14.43
N ILE A 121 9.23 11.02 -13.26
CA ILE A 121 9.15 11.74 -11.97
C ILE A 121 10.44 12.51 -11.69
N LYS A 122 11.61 11.91 -11.93
CA LYS A 122 12.90 12.58 -11.77
C LYS A 122 13.03 13.78 -12.72
N GLU A 123 12.65 13.63 -13.99
CA GLU A 123 12.64 14.71 -14.98
C GLU A 123 11.75 15.88 -14.52
N ILE A 124 10.51 15.62 -14.08
CA ILE A 124 9.59 16.62 -13.51
C ILE A 124 10.22 17.37 -12.33
N LEU A 125 11.01 16.70 -11.50
CA LEU A 125 11.68 17.27 -10.33
C LEU A 125 12.93 18.09 -10.72
N ASP A 126 13.75 17.58 -11.63
CA ASP A 126 14.99 18.19 -12.12
C ASP A 126 14.71 19.53 -12.84
N GLU A 127 13.53 19.72 -13.44
CA GLU A 127 13.10 21.00 -14.04
C GLU A 127 13.06 22.17 -13.04
N GLY A 128 12.96 21.90 -11.74
CA GLY A 128 12.81 22.91 -10.71
C GLY A 128 11.44 23.65 -10.72
N PRO A 129 11.21 24.53 -9.72
CA PRO A 129 9.93 25.22 -9.54
C PRO A 129 9.70 26.31 -10.61
N LYS A 130 8.71 26.12 -11.48
CA LYS A 130 8.36 27.10 -12.53
C LYS A 130 7.40 28.17 -11.99
N LYS A 131 7.38 29.36 -12.61
CA LYS A 131 6.57 30.51 -12.16
C LYS A 131 5.08 30.17 -11.99
N ASN A 132 4.52 29.39 -12.90
CA ASN A 132 3.09 29.06 -12.94
C ASN A 132 2.71 27.79 -12.16
N ASP A 133 3.68 27.07 -11.58
CA ASP A 133 3.43 25.86 -10.79
C ASP A 133 2.54 26.18 -9.57
N LEU A 134 1.67 25.23 -9.19
CA LEU A 134 0.92 25.32 -7.94
C LEU A 134 1.89 25.39 -6.74
N LEU A 135 1.45 25.99 -5.63
CA LEU A 135 2.30 26.10 -4.43
C LEU A 135 2.79 24.71 -3.97
N ALA A 136 1.92 23.71 -3.94
CA ALA A 136 2.29 22.34 -3.59
C ALA A 136 3.40 21.76 -4.50
N VAL A 137 3.33 22.00 -5.82
CA VAL A 137 4.36 21.56 -6.79
C VAL A 137 5.70 22.27 -6.52
N LYS A 138 5.67 23.59 -6.26
CA LYS A 138 6.88 24.35 -5.90
C LYS A 138 7.51 23.85 -4.60
N LEU A 139 6.68 23.58 -3.58
CA LEU A 139 7.13 23.00 -2.32
C LEU A 139 7.72 21.61 -2.53
N ALA A 140 7.13 20.78 -3.40
CA ALA A 140 7.63 19.45 -3.70
C ALA A 140 8.99 19.46 -4.40
N LYS A 141 9.15 20.29 -5.44
CA LYS A 141 10.44 20.44 -6.13
C LYS A 141 11.53 21.02 -5.20
N LYS A 142 11.17 21.98 -4.34
CA LYS A 142 12.08 22.49 -3.30
C LYS A 142 12.43 21.42 -2.26
N TRP A 143 11.45 20.65 -1.79
CA TRP A 143 11.65 19.54 -0.85
C TRP A 143 12.66 18.54 -1.41
N TYR A 144 12.46 18.11 -2.66
CA TYR A 144 13.35 17.18 -3.34
C TYR A 144 14.77 17.74 -3.47
N ALA A 145 14.92 18.99 -3.92
CA ALA A 145 16.24 19.63 -4.03
C ALA A 145 16.98 19.67 -2.67
N VAL A 146 16.30 20.11 -1.60
CA VAL A 146 16.86 20.14 -0.24
C VAL A 146 17.16 18.74 0.31
N CYS A 147 16.38 17.73 -0.07
CA CYS A 147 16.65 16.34 0.29
C CYS A 147 17.87 15.77 -0.47
N MET A 148 18.03 16.12 -1.75
CA MET A 148 19.17 15.66 -2.56
C MET A 148 20.49 16.31 -2.19
N ASP A 149 20.49 17.52 -1.63
CA ASP A 149 21.68 18.27 -1.20
C ASP A 149 22.31 17.69 0.09
N THR A 150 23.14 16.66 -0.09
CA THR A 150 23.97 16.09 0.99
C THR A 150 24.98 17.10 1.50
N ASP A 151 25.58 17.91 0.64
CA ASP A 151 26.71 18.78 0.99
C ASP A 151 26.26 19.90 1.94
N ALA A 152 25.05 20.43 1.75
CA ALA A 152 24.41 21.29 2.74
C ALA A 152 24.12 20.55 4.05
N THR A 153 23.70 19.29 3.99
CA THR A 153 23.42 18.48 5.20
C THR A 153 24.70 18.19 6.00
N GLU A 154 25.81 17.88 5.35
CA GLU A 154 27.09 17.66 6.03
C GLU A 154 27.69 18.99 6.55
N ARG A 155 27.51 20.11 5.83
CA ARG A 155 27.94 21.45 6.26
C ARG A 155 27.16 21.98 7.47
N ASP A 156 25.85 21.73 7.53
CA ASP A 156 25.01 22.06 8.69
C ASP A 156 25.31 21.16 9.90
N GLY A 157 25.88 19.97 9.66
CA GLY A 157 26.31 19.03 10.70
C GLY A 157 25.15 18.54 11.57
N LEU A 158 25.37 18.57 12.89
CA LEU A 158 24.32 18.28 13.89
C LEU A 158 23.77 19.55 14.56
N GLU A 159 24.21 20.75 14.16
CA GLU A 159 23.80 22.01 14.82
C GLU A 159 22.27 22.23 14.84
N PRO A 160 21.49 21.99 13.75
CA PRO A 160 20.03 22.12 13.80
C PRO A 160 19.37 21.17 14.81
N LEU A 161 19.95 19.99 15.00
CA LEU A 161 19.48 18.98 15.94
C LEU A 161 19.84 19.36 17.38
N VAL A 162 21.09 19.74 17.63
CA VAL A 162 21.58 20.22 18.94
C VAL A 162 20.76 21.42 19.39
N PHE A 163 20.55 22.42 18.53
CA PHE A 163 19.72 23.59 18.82
C PHE A 163 18.28 23.22 19.19
N THR A 164 17.71 22.20 18.55
CA THR A 164 16.38 21.68 18.87
C THR A 164 16.36 21.01 20.25
N LEU A 165 17.37 20.20 20.59
CA LEU A 165 17.50 19.58 21.91
C LEU A 165 17.67 20.65 23.01
N SER A 166 18.56 21.62 22.82
CA SER A 166 18.81 22.71 23.78
C SER A 166 17.55 23.52 24.10
N ARG A 167 16.68 23.77 23.10
CA ARG A 167 15.39 24.45 23.31
C ARG A 167 14.38 23.67 24.15
N ILE A 168 14.58 22.36 24.32
CA ILE A 168 13.68 21.45 25.03
C ILE A 168 14.31 21.00 26.38
N GLY A 169 15.47 21.56 26.75
CA GLY A 169 16.17 21.29 28.02
C GLY A 169 17.47 20.50 27.93
N GLY A 170 17.93 20.21 26.69
CA GLY A 170 19.07 19.34 26.43
C GLY A 170 18.72 17.85 26.58
N TRP A 171 19.54 16.97 26.02
CA TRP A 171 19.40 15.52 26.21
C TRP A 171 20.27 15.10 27.39
N PRO A 172 19.70 14.67 28.55
CA PRO A 172 20.48 14.47 29.77
C PRO A 172 21.64 13.50 29.60
N LEU A 173 21.49 12.47 28.77
CA LEU A 173 22.52 11.49 28.40
C LEU A 173 23.81 12.11 27.81
N THR A 174 23.74 13.35 27.31
CA THR A 174 24.88 14.13 26.80
C THR A 174 25.28 15.28 27.74
N MET A 175 24.73 15.31 28.95
CA MET A 175 24.86 16.38 29.93
C MET A 175 25.44 15.83 31.23
N GLU A 176 26.22 16.67 31.92
CA GLU A 176 26.71 16.35 33.25
C GLU A 176 25.56 16.19 34.26
N GLN A 177 25.78 15.44 35.33
CA GLN A 177 24.70 14.96 36.20
C GLN A 177 23.86 16.10 36.82
N ASP A 178 24.50 17.24 37.13
CA ASP A 178 23.88 18.43 37.72
C ASP A 178 23.42 19.49 36.69
N GLU A 179 23.65 19.28 35.40
CA GLU A 179 23.30 20.24 34.33
C GLU A 179 21.78 20.20 34.00
N TRP A 180 21.13 19.05 34.18
CA TRP A 180 19.71 18.86 33.84
C TRP A 180 18.76 19.10 35.02
N ASN A 181 17.75 19.95 34.81
CA ASN A 181 16.78 20.37 35.81
C ASN A 181 15.40 19.69 35.63
N GLU A 182 15.10 18.71 36.48
CA GLU A 182 13.82 17.97 36.48
C GLU A 182 12.59 18.87 36.69
N GLN A 183 12.69 19.90 37.53
CA GLN A 183 11.55 20.76 37.86
C GLN A 183 11.20 21.68 36.68
N GLU A 184 12.20 22.10 35.92
CA GLU A 184 12.03 22.88 34.70
C GLU A 184 11.60 22.00 33.51
N TYR A 185 12.26 20.85 33.31
CA TYR A 185 12.10 19.98 32.14
C TYR A 185 11.57 18.58 32.49
N SER A 186 10.47 18.50 33.26
CA SER A 186 9.81 17.23 33.53
C SER A 186 9.38 16.53 32.24
N TRP A 187 9.36 15.19 32.24
CA TRP A 187 9.11 14.39 31.03
C TRP A 187 7.84 14.81 30.29
N GLN A 188 6.78 15.15 31.02
CA GLN A 188 5.51 15.58 30.43
C GLN A 188 5.66 16.85 29.59
N LYS A 189 6.46 17.84 30.04
CA LYS A 189 6.73 19.09 29.32
C LYS A 189 7.60 18.87 28.07
N VAL A 190 8.59 17.97 28.18
CA VAL A 190 9.47 17.56 27.08
C VAL A 190 8.65 16.89 25.98
N ASP A 191 7.80 15.93 26.35
CA ASP A 191 6.82 15.27 25.48
C ASP A 191 5.87 16.29 24.81
N ASP A 192 5.37 17.30 25.55
CA ASP A 192 4.54 18.37 24.97
C ASP A 192 5.29 19.24 23.94
N GLN A 193 6.62 19.44 24.09
CA GLN A 193 7.39 20.13 23.04
C GLN A 193 7.56 19.25 21.79
N TYR A 194 7.73 17.94 21.95
CA TYR A 194 7.80 17.02 20.82
C TYR A 194 6.45 16.87 20.10
N VAL A 195 5.33 16.94 20.82
CA VAL A 195 3.99 17.08 20.22
C VAL A 195 3.90 18.36 19.37
N ARG A 196 4.37 19.50 19.88
CA ARG A 196 4.38 20.76 19.10
C ARG A 196 5.31 20.73 17.89
N LEU A 197 6.35 19.90 17.93
CA LEU A 197 7.35 19.80 16.87
C LEU A 197 6.96 18.79 15.77
N THR A 198 6.37 17.66 16.15
CA THR A 198 6.14 16.49 15.26
C THR A 198 4.73 15.90 15.35
N GLY A 199 3.88 16.38 16.26
CA GLY A 199 2.55 15.82 16.51
C GLY A 199 2.57 14.43 17.18
N ARG A 200 3.67 14.01 17.80
CA ARG A 200 3.83 12.65 18.37
C ARG A 200 4.15 12.71 19.87
N ASN A 201 3.58 11.76 20.62
CA ASN A 201 3.90 11.50 22.02
C ASN A 201 4.76 10.24 22.15
N ALA A 202 5.52 10.13 23.24
CA ALA A 202 6.43 8.99 23.48
C ALA A 202 5.75 7.75 24.10
N PHE A 203 4.57 7.91 24.70
CA PHE A 203 3.86 6.86 25.47
C PHE A 203 2.41 6.59 25.03
N HIS A 204 1.96 7.21 23.94
CA HIS A 204 0.68 6.92 23.31
C HIS A 204 0.70 7.47 21.88
N ASP A 205 -0.26 7.04 21.07
CA ASP A 205 -0.57 7.70 19.81
C ASP A 205 -2.07 8.00 19.71
N VAL A 206 -2.41 9.06 19.00
CA VAL A 206 -3.79 9.54 18.83
C VAL A 206 -4.11 9.65 17.35
N ARG A 207 -5.16 8.95 16.91
CA ARG A 207 -5.63 8.96 15.51
C ARG A 207 -7.14 9.18 15.47
N VAL A 208 -7.62 9.88 14.45
CA VAL A 208 -9.03 9.81 14.07
C VAL A 208 -9.17 8.57 13.19
N ALA A 209 -10.17 7.73 13.45
CA ALA A 209 -10.48 6.55 12.64
C ALA A 209 -11.98 6.49 12.33
N ILE A 210 -12.33 5.83 11.23
CA ILE A 210 -13.73 5.59 10.84
C ILE A 210 -14.15 4.22 11.39
N ASP A 211 -15.05 4.22 12.36
CA ASP A 211 -15.75 3.01 12.81
C ASP A 211 -16.85 2.66 11.80
N TYR A 212 -16.67 1.53 11.09
CA TYR A 212 -17.63 0.99 10.14
C TYR A 212 -18.71 0.16 10.87
N GLY A 213 -19.45 0.83 11.74
CA GLY A 213 -20.58 0.26 12.47
C GLY A 213 -21.73 -0.14 11.53
N SER A 214 -22.49 -1.17 11.91
CA SER A 214 -23.47 -1.88 11.06
C SER A 214 -24.70 -1.10 10.55
N ASN A 215 -24.72 0.22 10.68
CA ASN A 215 -25.73 1.12 10.10
C ASN A 215 -25.27 2.58 9.90
N LYS A 216 -24.05 2.96 10.33
CA LYS A 216 -23.47 4.30 10.14
C LYS A 216 -21.94 4.22 10.25
N THR A 217 -21.25 4.92 9.36
CA THR A 217 -19.89 5.42 9.62
C THR A 217 -19.92 6.32 10.84
N ARG A 218 -18.87 6.26 11.67
CA ARG A 218 -18.64 7.27 12.70
C ARG A 218 -17.15 7.52 12.85
N LYS A 219 -16.74 8.79 12.80
CA LYS A 219 -15.39 9.19 13.18
C LYS A 219 -15.23 9.12 14.71
N VAL A 220 -14.21 8.40 15.16
CA VAL A 220 -13.88 8.17 16.57
C VAL A 220 -12.40 8.51 16.78
N VAL A 221 -12.08 9.12 17.91
CA VAL A 221 -10.69 9.39 18.31
C VAL A 221 -10.17 8.17 19.06
N HIS A 222 -9.14 7.52 18.54
CA HIS A 222 -8.49 6.38 19.20
C HIS A 222 -7.27 6.85 19.99
N ILE A 223 -7.12 6.36 21.21
CA ILE A 223 -5.91 6.46 22.02
C ILE A 223 -5.27 5.07 22.04
N ASN A 224 -4.10 4.97 21.40
CA ASN A 224 -3.36 3.74 21.12
C ASN A 224 -2.03 3.70 21.88
N ILE A 225 -1.39 2.54 21.85
CA ILE A 225 0.04 2.38 22.16
C ILE A 225 0.93 3.34 21.35
N PRO A 226 2.09 3.73 21.88
CA PRO A 226 3.05 4.57 21.17
C PRO A 226 3.67 3.84 19.98
N ASP A 227 4.08 4.60 18.97
CA ASP A 227 5.15 4.14 18.08
C ASP A 227 6.46 4.09 18.91
N LEU A 228 7.18 2.98 18.86
CA LEU A 228 8.45 2.77 19.57
C LEU A 228 9.67 3.30 18.78
N PRO A 229 10.88 3.39 19.37
CA PRO A 229 12.11 3.68 18.63
C PRO A 229 12.37 2.68 17.51
N THR A 230 13.03 3.10 16.43
CA THR A 230 13.30 2.22 15.28
C THR A 230 14.16 1.02 15.68
N GLY A 231 13.77 -0.18 15.26
CA GLY A 231 14.43 -1.46 15.61
C GLY A 231 14.04 -2.06 16.96
N SER A 232 13.18 -1.41 17.77
CA SER A 232 12.82 -1.88 19.12
C SER A 232 12.26 -3.31 19.19
N ASN A 233 11.61 -3.78 18.12
CA ASN A 233 11.05 -5.14 18.09
C ASN A 233 12.13 -6.24 18.19
N ARG A 234 13.40 -5.93 17.90
CA ARG A 234 14.53 -6.85 18.11
C ARG A 234 14.86 -7.05 19.60
N LEU A 235 14.40 -6.16 20.47
CA LEU A 235 14.58 -6.24 21.92
C LEU A 235 13.56 -7.17 22.60
N TRP A 236 12.53 -7.64 21.88
CA TRP A 236 11.42 -8.45 22.42
C TRP A 236 11.63 -9.97 22.30
N SER A 237 12.67 -10.46 21.62
CA SER A 237 12.75 -11.85 21.16
C SER A 237 12.90 -12.95 22.25
N LYS A 238 12.73 -12.62 23.53
CA LYS A 238 13.06 -13.48 24.68
C LYS A 238 11.91 -13.81 25.63
N THR A 239 10.90 -12.95 25.76
CA THR A 239 9.75 -13.16 26.68
C THR A 239 8.86 -14.33 26.28
N ASP A 240 8.75 -14.63 24.99
CA ASP A 240 7.86 -15.69 24.48
C ASP A 240 8.48 -17.12 24.57
N SER A 241 9.76 -17.22 24.96
CA SER A 241 10.51 -18.48 25.07
C SER A 241 10.72 -18.98 26.50
N GLU A 242 10.71 -18.12 27.51
CA GLU A 242 10.98 -18.53 28.91
C GLU A 242 9.70 -18.83 29.71
N GLU A 243 8.52 -18.29 29.34
CA GLU A 243 7.24 -18.51 30.07
C GLU A 243 6.40 -19.71 29.59
N LYS A 244 6.91 -20.60 28.72
CA LYS A 244 6.10 -21.70 28.10
C LYS A 244 6.53 -23.14 28.42
N GLU A 245 7.54 -23.33 29.27
CA GLU A 245 7.99 -24.67 29.69
C GLU A 245 7.49 -25.07 31.11
N ASP A 246 7.26 -24.12 32.03
CA ASP A 246 6.93 -24.44 33.44
C ASP A 246 5.44 -24.71 33.77
N GLU A 247 4.50 -24.57 32.81
CA GLU A 247 3.07 -24.90 33.02
C GLU A 247 2.61 -26.20 32.31
N ARG A 248 3.52 -27.13 31.97
CA ARG A 248 3.16 -28.36 31.22
C ARG A 248 3.39 -29.71 31.89
N ASP A 249 3.86 -29.75 33.13
CA ASP A 249 4.13 -31.00 33.88
C ASP A 249 3.21 -31.26 35.09
N GLU A 250 2.15 -30.47 35.30
CA GLU A 250 1.07 -30.80 36.25
C GLU A 250 -0.32 -30.80 35.57
N ASN A 251 -0.65 -31.89 34.86
CA ASN A 251 -2.00 -32.52 34.75
C ASN A 251 -2.03 -33.57 33.62
N ALA A 252 -1.36 -34.71 33.82
CA ALA A 252 -1.44 -35.87 32.93
C ALA A 252 -1.64 -37.18 33.71
N SER A 253 -2.53 -37.16 34.71
CA SER A 253 -2.96 -38.36 35.44
C SER A 253 -4.45 -38.28 35.79
N ASP A 254 -5.31 -38.61 34.82
CA ASP A 254 -6.38 -39.62 35.04
C ASP A 254 -7.20 -39.91 33.76
N GLU A 255 -7.85 -41.07 33.77
CA GLU A 255 -8.92 -41.51 32.86
C GLU A 255 -8.62 -41.70 31.36
N GLN A 256 -7.94 -42.82 31.05
CA GLN A 256 -8.44 -43.72 30.00
C GLN A 256 -8.85 -45.07 30.60
N LYS A 257 -10.15 -45.38 30.52
CA LYS A 257 -10.69 -46.74 30.62
C LYS A 257 -11.67 -47.01 29.49
N ASP A 258 -11.72 -48.28 29.10
CA ASP A 258 -12.67 -48.91 28.17
C ASP A 258 -12.67 -48.41 26.71
N SER A 259 -11.85 -49.06 25.89
CA SER A 259 -12.39 -50.15 25.06
C SER A 259 -11.31 -51.14 24.62
N GLN A 260 -11.59 -52.43 24.75
CA GLN A 260 -10.67 -53.52 24.42
C GLN A 260 -10.73 -53.95 22.95
N GLU A 261 -9.72 -54.73 22.54
CA GLU A 261 -9.79 -55.81 21.55
C GLU A 261 -10.00 -55.42 20.06
N ARG A 262 -9.00 -55.55 19.18
CA ARG A 262 -8.36 -56.83 18.76
C ARG A 262 -7.15 -56.59 17.85
N GLY A 263 -6.30 -57.60 17.70
CA GLY A 263 -5.66 -57.84 16.38
C GLY A 263 -4.13 -57.83 16.29
N SER A 264 -3.46 -58.58 17.16
CA SER A 264 -2.34 -59.48 16.79
C SER A 264 -1.26 -59.06 15.77
N LYS A 265 0.01 -59.09 16.24
CA LYS A 265 1.19 -59.69 15.56
C LYS A 265 1.74 -58.96 14.30
N GLU A 266 3.03 -59.00 13.98
CA GLU A 266 4.19 -59.69 14.59
C GLU A 266 5.51 -58.95 14.26
N LYS A 267 6.44 -58.94 15.23
CA LYS A 267 7.88 -59.20 15.06
C LYS A 267 8.77 -58.40 14.06
N ASN A 268 9.74 -57.72 14.70
CA ASN A 268 11.17 -58.08 14.70
C ASN A 268 12.21 -57.37 13.81
N ASP A 269 13.25 -56.94 14.54
CA ASP A 269 14.67 -57.27 14.34
C ASP A 269 15.47 -56.51 13.26
N ASP A 270 16.17 -55.49 13.76
CA ASP A 270 17.60 -55.59 14.14
C ASP A 270 18.67 -54.86 13.32
N LYS A 271 19.62 -54.36 14.12
CA LYS A 271 21.08 -54.37 13.92
C LYS A 271 21.72 -53.43 12.88
N SER A 272 22.18 -52.30 13.46
CA SER A 272 23.61 -52.04 13.76
C SER A 272 24.60 -51.84 12.62
N GLY A 273 25.60 -50.99 12.85
CA GLY A 273 26.91 -51.25 12.23
C GLY A 273 27.93 -50.13 12.15
N ASN A 274 28.27 -49.48 13.26
CA ASN A 274 29.62 -49.04 13.67
C ASN A 274 30.65 -48.39 12.70
N ASN A 275 31.48 -47.55 13.34
CA ASN A 275 32.87 -47.19 13.00
C ASN A 275 33.12 -46.20 11.84
N LYS A 276 34.24 -45.45 11.83
CA LYS A 276 35.03 -44.75 12.88
C LYS A 276 36.30 -44.21 12.18
N ASN A 277 36.68 -42.96 12.48
CA ASN A 277 38.02 -42.38 12.35
C ASN A 277 38.63 -42.38 10.91
N ASP A 278 39.62 -41.57 10.51
CA ASP A 278 40.81 -41.05 11.20
C ASP A 278 41.17 -39.60 10.77
N GLU A 279 42.07 -39.00 11.54
CA GLU A 279 42.71 -37.69 11.34
C GLU A 279 43.87 -37.78 10.33
N ASN A 280 44.35 -36.63 9.82
CA ASN A 280 45.77 -36.23 9.85
C ASN A 280 46.02 -34.83 9.24
N GLU A 281 47.19 -34.28 9.58
CA GLU A 281 47.53 -32.86 9.53
C GLU A 281 48.41 -32.45 8.31
N ASP A 282 48.75 -31.15 8.30
CA ASP A 282 50.01 -30.54 7.87
C ASP A 282 50.31 -30.09 6.41
N ASP A 283 50.62 -28.78 6.35
CA ASP A 283 51.89 -28.19 5.90
C ASP A 283 52.01 -27.36 4.58
N ASN A 284 52.24 -26.05 4.83
CA ASN A 284 53.41 -25.25 4.40
C ASN A 284 53.46 -24.37 3.11
N ASN A 285 53.80 -23.10 3.38
CA ASN A 285 54.84 -22.23 2.75
C ASN A 285 54.55 -21.29 1.54
N ASN A 286 54.57 -19.98 1.88
CA ASN A 286 55.54 -18.93 1.48
C ASN A 286 55.45 -18.09 0.19
N ASN A 287 55.63 -16.77 0.43
CA ASN A 287 56.34 -15.72 -0.33
C ASN A 287 55.76 -15.27 -1.71
N ASP A 288 55.79 -13.99 -2.10
CA ASP A 288 56.94 -13.06 -2.19
C ASP A 288 56.60 -11.57 -1.94
N GLU A 289 57.64 -10.72 -1.98
CA GLU A 289 57.71 -9.35 -1.43
C GLU A 289 57.62 -8.20 -2.48
N SER A 290 57.47 -6.98 -1.94
CA SER A 290 58.25 -5.76 -2.29
C SER A 290 57.79 -4.72 -3.36
N ASP A 291 57.90 -3.46 -2.91
CA ASP A 291 58.37 -2.23 -3.58
C ASP A 291 57.66 -1.61 -4.80
N ASN A 292 57.12 -0.39 -4.63
CA ASN A 292 57.97 0.82 -4.72
C ASN A 292 57.28 2.13 -4.29
N ASN A 293 58.09 3.08 -3.81
CA ASN A 293 57.70 4.47 -3.55
C ASN A 293 57.70 5.31 -4.83
N ASN A 294 56.98 6.45 -4.83
CA ASN A 294 57.65 7.76 -4.80
C ASN A 294 56.65 8.92 -4.65
N ASP A 295 57.09 9.94 -3.90
CA ASP A 295 56.50 11.27 -3.86
C ASP A 295 56.63 11.98 -5.23
N ASP A 296 55.79 12.98 -5.46
CA ASP A 296 56.29 14.26 -5.97
C ASP A 296 55.46 15.41 -5.38
N LYS A 297 56.15 16.38 -4.79
CA LYS A 297 55.65 17.71 -4.41
C LYS A 297 56.08 18.70 -5.49
N ASP A 298 55.32 19.77 -5.65
CA ASP A 298 55.81 21.16 -5.72
C ASP A 298 54.61 22.08 -6.09
N ASN A 299 54.33 23.12 -5.30
CA ASN A 299 54.75 24.53 -5.49
C ASN A 299 54.03 25.20 -6.69
N ASP A 300 53.65 26.47 -6.67
CA ASP A 300 53.49 27.49 -5.62
C ASP A 300 52.77 28.69 -6.28
N ASN A 301 52.61 29.78 -5.53
CA ASN A 301 52.56 31.17 -6.05
C ASN A 301 51.26 31.70 -6.70
N ASN A 302 50.52 32.43 -5.85
CA ASN A 302 50.52 33.91 -5.84
C ASN A 302 49.56 34.76 -6.68
N ASP A 303 49.38 35.95 -6.09
CA ASP A 303 48.94 37.25 -6.60
C ASP A 303 47.46 37.41 -6.95
N GLU A 304 46.81 38.54 -6.66
CA GLU A 304 46.85 39.60 -5.62
C GLU A 304 45.86 40.68 -6.12
N GLU A 305 45.67 41.75 -5.34
CA GLU A 305 44.92 42.98 -5.66
C GLU A 305 43.38 42.84 -5.75
N ASN A 306 42.63 43.31 -4.74
CA ASN A 306 42.43 44.70 -4.24
C ASN A 306 41.56 45.56 -5.17
N ASP A 307 40.43 46.01 -4.62
CA ASP A 307 40.11 47.45 -4.62
C ASP A 307 39.19 47.76 -3.43
N ASP A 308 39.26 48.99 -2.94
CA ASP A 308 39.05 49.37 -1.54
C ASP A 308 38.09 50.58 -1.41
N ILE A 309 37.75 51.01 -0.17
CA ILE A 309 37.37 52.43 0.17
C ILE A 309 35.96 52.92 -0.34
N ASP A 310 35.07 53.61 0.42
CA ASP A 310 35.13 54.15 1.80
C ASP A 310 33.76 54.54 2.45
N THR A 311 33.81 54.83 3.76
CA THR A 311 33.05 55.85 4.56
C THR A 311 31.52 55.80 4.81
N ASN A 312 31.17 55.77 6.11
CA ASN A 312 30.46 56.79 6.94
C ASN A 312 29.15 57.48 6.43
N GLU A 313 28.21 57.98 7.26
CA GLU A 313 28.21 58.25 8.72
C GLU A 313 26.78 58.28 9.31
N GLN A 314 26.66 57.79 10.55
CA GLN A 314 25.91 58.31 11.72
C GLN A 314 24.66 59.22 11.63
N ASN A 315 23.65 58.80 12.42
CA ASN A 315 23.05 59.51 13.58
C ASN A 315 21.67 60.21 13.55
N ASP A 316 20.88 59.77 14.55
CA ASP A 316 20.09 60.53 15.55
C ASP A 316 18.66 61.07 15.28
N ASP A 317 17.77 60.59 16.19
CA ASP A 317 16.80 61.35 16.99
C ASP A 317 15.57 62.04 16.33
N ASP A 318 14.39 62.18 16.98
CA ASP A 318 14.01 61.84 18.35
C ASP A 318 12.47 61.68 18.52
N ASN A 319 12.08 61.14 19.68
CA ASN A 319 10.86 61.41 20.48
C ASN A 319 9.44 61.06 19.95
N ALA A 320 8.44 60.77 20.80
CA ALA A 320 8.33 60.04 22.09
C ALA A 320 6.87 60.14 22.63
N LYS A 321 6.61 59.42 23.74
CA LYS A 321 5.56 59.62 24.77
C LYS A 321 4.15 59.06 24.47
N LYS A 322 3.39 58.55 25.46
CA LYS A 322 3.68 57.90 26.78
C LYS A 322 2.34 57.43 27.42
N LYS A 323 2.42 56.70 28.54
CA LYS A 323 1.40 56.51 29.61
C LYS A 323 0.24 55.53 29.31
N THR A 324 0.16 54.33 29.93
CA THR A 324 -0.05 53.90 31.35
C THR A 324 -1.53 53.73 31.75
N GLY A 325 -1.91 52.55 32.27
CA GLY A 325 -3.20 52.30 32.93
C GLY A 325 -3.22 50.96 33.69
N LYS A 326 -3.71 50.95 34.94
CA LYS A 326 -3.61 49.85 35.92
C LYS A 326 -4.98 49.20 36.23
N LEU A 327 -4.91 47.93 36.69
CA LEU A 327 -5.73 47.30 37.77
C LEU A 327 -7.19 46.80 37.55
N ALA A 328 -7.35 45.50 37.90
CA ALA A 328 -8.32 44.91 38.85
C ALA A 328 -9.63 44.21 38.39
N LYS A 329 -9.70 42.90 38.74
CA LYS A 329 -10.81 42.13 39.38
C LYS A 329 -12.26 42.67 39.19
N ASN A 330 -13.31 41.87 38.91
CA ASN A 330 -13.83 40.79 39.78
C ASN A 330 -15.17 40.16 39.29
N LYS A 331 -15.58 39.06 39.95
CA LYS A 331 -16.97 38.53 40.19
C LYS A 331 -17.75 37.69 39.15
N LYS A 332 -18.11 36.48 39.63
CA LYS A 332 -19.21 35.58 39.22
C LYS A 332 -20.60 36.21 39.45
N LEU A 333 -21.64 35.78 38.69
CA LEU A 333 -22.78 34.97 39.21
C LEU A 333 -24.00 34.83 38.23
N LYS A 334 -24.48 33.57 38.12
CA LYS A 334 -25.88 33.08 37.93
C LYS A 334 -27.00 34.06 37.53
N HIS A 335 -27.83 33.69 36.54
CA HIS A 335 -29.14 33.03 36.83
C HIS A 335 -29.95 32.56 35.59
N SER A 336 -30.22 31.25 35.59
CA SER A 336 -31.49 30.56 35.31
C SER A 336 -32.75 31.35 34.85
N ARG A 337 -33.50 30.76 33.91
CA ARG A 337 -34.99 30.69 33.96
C ARG A 337 -35.55 29.52 33.14
N LYS A 338 -36.26 28.59 33.81
CA LYS A 338 -37.27 27.69 33.20
C LYS A 338 -38.59 28.44 33.10
N ILE A 339 -39.36 28.26 32.03
CA ILE A 339 -40.83 28.40 32.04
C ILE A 339 -41.45 27.22 31.26
N LYS A 340 -42.59 26.73 31.75
CA LYS A 340 -43.35 25.57 31.24
C LYS A 340 -44.51 26.03 30.33
N THR A 341 -45.04 25.10 29.51
CA THR A 341 -46.48 24.83 29.19
C THR A 341 -47.50 26.00 29.14
N ASN A 342 -48.50 26.06 28.25
CA ASN A 342 -49.31 24.94 27.74
C ASN A 342 -50.20 25.33 26.53
N THR A 343 -50.68 24.29 25.83
CA THR A 343 -51.89 24.17 24.98
C THR A 343 -52.84 25.37 24.74
N HIS A 344 -53.30 25.51 23.48
CA HIS A 344 -54.74 25.42 23.15
C HIS A 344 -55.04 24.96 21.71
N SER A 345 -56.28 24.54 21.46
CA SER A 345 -56.74 23.72 20.31
C SER A 345 -57.95 24.33 19.61
N LYS A 346 -58.14 24.02 18.30
CA LYS A 346 -59.41 23.62 17.62
C LYS A 346 -59.19 23.52 16.09
N ASN A 347 -59.47 22.36 15.46
CA ASN A 347 -60.71 21.99 14.71
C ASN A 347 -60.86 22.74 13.36
N ASN A 348 -61.31 22.15 12.24
CA ASN A 348 -62.15 20.94 12.08
C ASN A 348 -62.13 20.36 10.63
N HIS A 349 -62.33 19.04 10.51
CA HIS A 349 -63.02 18.30 9.41
C HIS A 349 -62.52 18.41 7.93
N HIS A 350 -62.69 17.43 7.02
CA HIS A 350 -63.46 16.16 7.03
C HIS A 350 -62.89 15.11 6.03
N LYS A 351 -63.12 13.81 6.31
CA LYS A 351 -63.44 12.65 5.42
C LYS A 351 -62.86 12.60 3.98
N THR A 352 -62.41 11.48 3.38
CA THR A 352 -62.34 10.03 3.69
C THR A 352 -61.36 9.40 2.67
N LYS A 353 -60.93 8.12 2.68
CA LYS A 353 -61.31 6.90 3.44
C LYS A 353 -60.03 6.06 3.74
N LYS A 354 -60.16 4.77 4.00
CA LYS A 354 -59.12 3.72 3.91
C LYS A 354 -59.78 2.44 3.38
N GLU A 355 -59.01 1.61 2.69
CA GLU A 355 -59.06 0.15 2.87
C GLU A 355 -57.72 -0.32 3.43
N GLY A 356 -57.67 -1.48 4.07
CA GLY A 356 -56.47 -1.89 4.80
C GLY A 356 -56.31 -3.39 4.94
N ILE A 357 -55.06 -3.80 5.15
CA ILE A 357 -54.68 -5.17 5.48
C ILE A 357 -54.12 -5.18 6.92
N LYS A 358 -54.64 -6.10 7.74
CA LYS A 358 -54.31 -6.23 9.16
C LYS A 358 -52.89 -6.81 9.32
N LYS A 359 -51.98 -6.09 9.97
CA LYS A 359 -50.77 -6.71 10.54
C LYS A 359 -51.18 -7.60 11.73
N ARG A 360 -50.95 -8.91 11.62
CA ARG A 360 -51.04 -9.84 12.76
C ARG A 360 -49.85 -9.61 13.70
N THR A 361 -50.12 -9.44 14.98
CA THR A 361 -49.09 -9.44 16.04
C THR A 361 -48.61 -10.88 16.27
N ILE A 362 -47.30 -11.12 16.24
CA ILE A 362 -46.72 -12.44 16.50
C ILE A 362 -46.71 -12.68 18.03
N PRO A 363 -47.22 -13.82 18.54
CA PRO A 363 -47.16 -14.15 19.98
C PRO A 363 -45.73 -14.23 20.51
N THR A 364 -45.53 -13.80 21.76
CA THR A 364 -44.22 -13.71 22.44
C THR A 364 -43.43 -15.03 22.44
N ASN A 365 -44.10 -16.17 22.63
CA ASN A 365 -43.50 -17.51 22.61
C ASN A 365 -42.77 -17.81 21.27
N ILE A 366 -43.33 -17.38 20.12
CA ILE A 366 -42.67 -17.55 18.82
C ILE A 366 -41.46 -16.62 18.69
N ARG A 367 -41.52 -15.42 19.30
CA ARG A 367 -40.40 -14.45 19.30
C ARG A 367 -39.21 -14.93 20.13
N GLU A 368 -39.46 -15.72 21.18
CA GLU A 368 -38.43 -16.41 21.98
C GLU A 368 -37.84 -17.60 21.24
N LYS A 369 -38.66 -18.47 20.63
CA LYS A 369 -38.16 -19.57 19.78
C LYS A 369 -37.32 -19.07 18.59
N LEU A 370 -37.74 -17.97 17.96
CA LEU A 370 -36.94 -17.29 16.92
C LEU A 370 -35.66 -16.63 17.46
N ARG A 371 -35.56 -16.36 18.77
CA ARG A 371 -34.35 -15.86 19.41
C ARG A 371 -33.37 -17.02 19.63
N VAL A 372 -33.83 -18.10 20.26
CA VAL A 372 -33.03 -19.32 20.52
C VAL A 372 -32.49 -19.91 19.21
N TRP A 373 -33.34 -20.08 18.19
CA TRP A 373 -32.92 -20.59 16.87
C TRP A 373 -31.91 -19.68 16.15
N LYS A 374 -31.90 -18.39 16.47
CA LYS A 374 -30.91 -17.43 15.95
C LYS A 374 -29.60 -17.48 16.74
N THR A 375 -29.63 -17.80 18.03
CA THR A 375 -28.44 -18.05 18.85
C THR A 375 -27.76 -19.36 18.46
N GLU A 376 -28.51 -20.45 18.27
CA GLU A 376 -27.96 -21.74 17.81
C GLU A 376 -27.38 -21.63 16.38
N LYS A 377 -28.07 -20.94 15.46
CA LYS A 377 -27.49 -20.65 14.14
C LYS A 377 -26.23 -19.79 14.21
N ASN A 378 -26.13 -18.86 15.16
CA ASN A 378 -24.90 -18.08 15.34
C ASN A 378 -23.75 -18.93 15.90
N HIS A 379 -24.00 -19.86 16.83
CA HIS A 379 -22.96 -20.79 17.29
C HIS A 379 -22.48 -21.73 16.19
N VAL A 380 -23.40 -22.39 15.46
CA VAL A 380 -23.03 -23.27 14.33
C VAL A 380 -22.32 -22.48 13.20
N LYS A 381 -22.66 -21.20 13.02
CA LYS A 381 -21.97 -20.31 12.07
C LYS A 381 -20.57 -19.93 12.57
N GLN A 382 -20.35 -19.73 13.87
CA GLN A 382 -19.03 -19.49 14.44
C GLN A 382 -18.12 -20.73 14.37
N GLU A 383 -18.64 -21.93 14.66
CA GLU A 383 -17.86 -23.18 14.55
C GLU A 383 -17.52 -23.55 13.10
N ARG A 384 -18.44 -23.32 12.14
CA ARG A 384 -18.14 -23.54 10.71
C ARG A 384 -17.22 -22.50 10.10
N ILE A 385 -17.07 -21.31 10.68
CA ILE A 385 -16.08 -20.30 10.29
C ILE A 385 -14.70 -20.60 10.90
N LYS A 386 -14.62 -21.38 11.99
CA LYS A 386 -13.35 -21.83 12.58
C LYS A 386 -12.64 -22.90 11.73
N ARG A 387 -13.35 -23.91 11.22
CA ARG A 387 -12.69 -25.02 10.50
C ARG A 387 -11.86 -24.61 9.27
N PRO A 388 -12.28 -23.66 8.41
CA PRO A 388 -11.41 -23.16 7.33
C PRO A 388 -10.25 -22.29 7.84
N LYS A 389 -10.38 -21.68 9.02
CA LYS A 389 -9.30 -20.89 9.64
C LYS A 389 -8.23 -21.75 10.27
N GLU A 390 -8.60 -22.82 10.96
CA GLU A 390 -7.66 -23.77 11.55
C GLU A 390 -6.80 -24.44 10.47
N THR A 391 -7.32 -24.69 9.27
CA THR A 391 -6.53 -25.17 8.12
C THR A 391 -5.62 -24.10 7.49
N LEU A 392 -5.95 -22.81 7.62
CA LEU A 392 -5.18 -21.69 7.08
C LEU A 392 -4.09 -21.19 8.04
N GLU A 393 -4.35 -21.24 9.35
CA GLU A 393 -3.39 -20.89 10.41
C GLU A 393 -2.40 -22.06 10.67
N ALA A 394 -2.74 -23.31 10.34
CA ALA A 394 -1.84 -24.47 10.42
C ALA A 394 -0.79 -24.56 9.29
N THR A 395 -0.97 -23.85 8.17
CA THR A 395 -0.06 -23.88 7.02
C THR A 395 0.89 -22.69 6.94
N THR A 396 0.82 -21.73 7.89
CA THR A 396 1.70 -20.55 7.91
C THR A 396 2.95 -20.69 8.81
N SER A 397 3.17 -21.84 9.45
CA SER A 397 4.29 -22.07 10.37
C SER A 397 5.22 -23.20 9.90
N GLN A 398 5.99 -22.93 8.83
CA GLN A 398 7.27 -23.59 8.54
C GLN A 398 7.93 -22.93 7.31
N ASN A 399 8.74 -21.89 7.55
CA ASN A 399 9.95 -21.53 6.80
C ASN A 399 10.48 -20.14 7.23
N ASN A 400 10.87 -20.01 8.50
CA ASN A 400 11.91 -19.04 8.85
C ASN A 400 13.23 -19.81 8.92
N THR A 401 14.17 -19.49 8.02
CA THR A 401 15.59 -19.76 8.28
C THR A 401 15.96 -19.01 9.55
N LYS A 402 16.05 -19.76 10.64
CA LYS A 402 16.37 -19.24 11.97
C LYS A 402 17.87 -18.93 12.00
N GLU A 403 18.25 -17.74 11.54
CA GLU A 403 19.50 -17.14 12.02
C GLU A 403 19.41 -17.15 13.54
N MET A 404 20.33 -17.85 14.19
CA MET A 404 20.37 -17.90 15.65
C MET A 404 20.81 -16.53 16.15
N ILE A 405 19.85 -15.75 16.62
CA ILE A 405 20.08 -14.44 17.22
C ILE A 405 20.88 -14.64 18.51
N ASP A 406 22.07 -14.05 18.54
CA ASP A 406 22.87 -13.89 19.75
C ASP A 406 22.34 -12.66 20.51
N GLU A 407 21.56 -12.91 21.56
CA GLU A 407 20.80 -11.89 22.29
C GLU A 407 21.69 -10.85 22.97
N ASP A 408 22.83 -11.30 23.51
CA ASP A 408 23.84 -10.46 24.15
C ASP A 408 24.48 -9.51 23.11
N ASN A 409 24.59 -9.97 21.86
CA ASN A 409 25.13 -9.19 20.76
C ASN A 409 24.19 -8.06 20.30
N ASP A 410 22.87 -8.28 20.24
CA ASP A 410 21.93 -7.25 19.75
C ASP A 410 21.67 -6.13 20.78
N LEU A 411 21.60 -6.43 22.08
CA LEU A 411 21.58 -5.40 23.13
C LEU A 411 22.88 -4.57 23.13
N LYS A 412 24.04 -5.21 22.97
CA LYS A 412 25.33 -4.52 22.85
C LYS A 412 25.43 -3.66 21.59
N LYS A 413 24.95 -4.13 20.43
CA LYS A 413 24.84 -3.31 19.21
C LYS A 413 23.97 -2.09 19.45
N TYR A 414 22.84 -2.23 20.15
CA TYR A 414 21.94 -1.13 20.43
C TYR A 414 22.56 -0.07 21.35
N ALA A 415 23.16 -0.51 22.46
CA ALA A 415 23.88 0.37 23.38
C ALA A 415 25.03 1.11 22.68
N ASN A 416 25.83 0.41 21.87
CA ASN A 416 26.91 1.00 21.07
C ASN A 416 26.40 2.03 20.05
N TYR A 417 25.27 1.75 19.39
CA TYR A 417 24.61 2.68 18.47
C TYR A 417 24.15 3.97 19.19
N ILE A 418 23.48 3.85 20.34
CA ILE A 418 23.08 4.99 21.17
C ILE A 418 24.32 5.78 21.63
N SER A 419 25.36 5.10 22.13
CA SER A 419 26.60 5.71 22.63
C SER A 419 27.31 6.52 21.55
N LYS A 420 27.38 6.01 20.31
CA LYS A 420 27.96 6.75 19.17
C LYS A 420 27.15 7.99 18.80
N VAL A 421 25.82 7.91 18.77
CA VAL A 421 24.95 9.08 18.53
C VAL A 421 25.09 10.12 19.65
N ALA A 422 25.13 9.67 20.91
CA ALA A 422 25.31 10.53 22.08
C ALA A 422 26.65 11.28 22.05
N ARG A 423 27.74 10.57 21.76
CA ARG A 423 29.10 11.14 21.68
C ARG A 423 29.24 12.13 20.53
N ALA A 424 28.61 11.87 19.38
CA ALA A 424 28.57 12.84 18.29
C ALA A 424 27.83 14.12 18.67
N ILE A 425 26.68 14.01 19.35
CA ILE A 425 25.91 15.16 19.85
C ILE A 425 26.67 15.93 20.94
N ALA A 426 27.32 15.25 21.89
CA ALA A 426 28.15 15.87 22.92
C ALA A 426 29.35 16.62 22.30
N LYS A 427 30.03 15.99 21.33
CA LYS A 427 31.12 16.61 20.56
C LYS A 427 30.66 17.87 19.81
N THR A 428 29.50 17.86 19.16
CA THR A 428 28.93 19.05 18.51
C THR A 428 28.63 20.16 19.53
N ARG A 429 28.15 19.82 20.73
CA ARG A 429 27.96 20.79 21.83
C ARG A 429 29.27 21.36 22.38
N GLY A 430 30.43 20.80 22.03
CA GLY A 430 31.72 21.16 22.63
C GLY A 430 31.86 20.70 24.08
N VAL A 431 31.16 19.63 24.47
CA VAL A 431 31.16 19.08 25.84
C VAL A 431 31.76 17.68 25.81
N GLU A 432 32.67 17.41 26.74
CA GLU A 432 33.18 16.06 27.02
C GLU A 432 32.42 15.50 28.22
N VAL A 433 31.90 14.27 28.09
CA VAL A 433 31.07 13.59 29.09
C VAL A 433 31.71 12.23 29.35
N SER A 434 31.78 11.80 30.61
CA SER A 434 32.48 10.57 30.97
C SER A 434 31.80 9.31 30.40
N GLU A 435 32.61 8.31 30.03
CA GLU A 435 32.09 7.06 29.45
C GLU A 435 31.20 6.31 30.43
N GLU A 436 31.60 6.24 31.70
CA GLU A 436 30.85 5.62 32.79
C GLU A 436 29.44 6.21 32.94
N HIS A 437 29.30 7.53 32.77
CA HIS A 437 28.02 8.22 32.87
C HIS A 437 27.13 7.97 31.64
N ILE A 438 27.70 8.05 30.42
CA ILE A 438 26.97 7.72 29.19
C ILE A 438 26.47 6.27 29.25
N ASP A 439 27.34 5.32 29.55
CA ASP A 439 27.02 3.89 29.50
C ASP A 439 25.98 3.52 30.57
N LYS A 440 26.01 4.16 31.74
CA LYS A 440 24.97 4.03 32.78
C LYS A 440 23.62 4.57 32.33
N ASP A 441 23.57 5.80 31.83
CA ASP A 441 22.31 6.41 31.35
C ASP A 441 21.72 5.61 30.17
N ILE A 442 22.56 5.01 29.32
CA ILE A 442 22.16 4.09 28.26
C ILE A 442 21.57 2.80 28.85
N GLN A 443 22.24 2.18 29.83
CA GLN A 443 21.77 0.94 30.45
C GLN A 443 20.40 1.13 31.12
N ASP A 444 20.24 2.19 31.92
CA ASP A 444 18.96 2.54 32.56
C ASP A 444 17.86 2.78 31.51
N MET A 445 18.19 3.47 30.41
CA MET A 445 17.25 3.76 29.31
C MET A 445 16.85 2.51 28.53
N ILE A 446 17.78 1.59 28.27
CA ILE A 446 17.51 0.32 27.60
C ILE A 446 16.67 -0.58 28.49
N GLU A 447 16.95 -0.69 29.79
CA GLU A 447 16.13 -1.49 30.72
C GLU A 447 14.69 -0.96 30.79
N PHE A 448 14.51 0.36 30.80
CA PHE A 448 13.18 0.98 30.67
C PHE A 448 12.52 0.68 29.32
N GLN A 449 13.25 0.80 28.22
CA GLN A 449 12.72 0.56 26.88
C GLN A 449 12.32 -0.90 26.66
N VAL A 450 13.10 -1.87 27.14
CA VAL A 450 12.73 -3.30 27.09
C VAL A 450 11.39 -3.50 27.79
N LYS A 451 11.24 -3.04 29.05
CA LYS A 451 9.96 -3.15 29.78
C LYS A 451 8.79 -2.41 29.11
N LEU A 452 9.07 -1.31 28.40
CA LEU A 452 8.05 -0.60 27.62
C LEU A 452 7.64 -1.40 26.38
N VAL A 453 8.59 -2.00 25.66
CA VAL A 453 8.33 -2.95 24.56
C VAL A 453 7.50 -4.12 25.10
N GLU A 454 7.81 -4.65 26.29
CA GLU A 454 7.11 -5.79 26.87
C GLU A 454 5.61 -5.53 27.09
N ILE A 455 5.27 -4.41 27.74
CA ILE A 455 3.86 -4.06 27.99
C ILE A 455 3.11 -3.64 26.71
N THR A 456 3.83 -3.33 25.63
CA THR A 456 3.26 -3.05 24.30
C THR A 456 2.99 -4.36 23.54
N ALA A 457 4.00 -5.24 23.42
CA ALA A 457 3.89 -6.50 22.68
C ALA A 457 2.93 -7.51 23.34
N GLY A 458 2.87 -7.54 24.69
CA GLY A 458 1.86 -8.30 25.43
C GLY A 458 0.41 -7.87 25.17
N ALA A 459 0.19 -6.78 24.43
CA ALA A 459 -1.12 -6.29 24.02
C ALA A 459 -1.42 -6.44 22.50
N ASP A 460 -0.44 -6.83 21.68
CA ASP A 460 -0.61 -7.05 20.22
C ASP A 460 -1.41 -8.33 19.88
N ILE A 461 -1.67 -9.20 20.86
CA ILE A 461 -2.47 -10.43 20.70
C ILE A 461 -3.97 -10.11 20.46
N ILE A 462 -4.42 -8.88 20.72
CA ILE A 462 -5.82 -8.47 20.64
C ILE A 462 -6.12 -7.77 19.30
N ARG A 463 -6.95 -8.40 18.47
CA ARG A 463 -7.40 -7.87 17.17
C ARG A 463 -8.19 -6.56 17.39
N TYR A 464 -8.20 -5.65 16.39
CA TYR A 464 -8.95 -4.37 16.30
C TYR A 464 -10.45 -4.36 16.71
N ARG A 465 -11.03 -5.51 17.07
CA ARG A 465 -12.45 -5.72 17.38
C ARG A 465 -12.81 -5.46 18.86
N ASP A 466 -11.81 -5.35 19.75
CA ASP A 466 -12.02 -5.20 21.20
C ASP A 466 -11.69 -3.78 21.73
N VAL A 467 -11.83 -2.75 20.89
CA VAL A 467 -11.66 -1.34 21.30
C VAL A 467 -12.80 -0.91 22.22
N GLU A 468 -12.49 -0.66 23.50
CA GLU A 468 -13.48 -0.14 24.44
C GLU A 468 -13.72 1.37 24.22
N SER A 469 -14.96 1.72 23.87
CA SER A 469 -15.39 3.12 23.71
C SER A 469 -15.88 3.72 25.03
N MET A 470 -15.31 4.86 25.43
CA MET A 470 -15.75 5.64 26.60
C MET A 470 -15.61 7.15 26.35
N THR A 471 -15.99 8.00 27.29
CA THR A 471 -15.66 9.44 27.19
C THR A 471 -14.25 9.70 27.71
N LEU A 472 -13.57 10.75 27.22
CA LEU A 472 -12.23 11.15 27.67
C LEU A 472 -12.15 11.35 29.19
N ASN A 473 -13.17 11.97 29.80
CA ASN A 473 -13.31 12.09 31.26
C ASN A 473 -13.49 10.72 31.96
N ASN A 474 -14.20 9.77 31.35
CA ASN A 474 -14.31 8.42 31.91
C ASN A 474 -12.99 7.65 31.81
N PHE A 475 -12.19 7.88 30.76
CA PHE A 475 -10.83 7.34 30.64
C PHE A 475 -9.91 7.91 31.73
N GLN A 476 -9.94 9.23 31.97
CA GLN A 476 -9.23 9.84 33.12
C GLN A 476 -9.62 9.17 34.44
N LYS A 477 -10.92 9.07 34.74
CA LYS A 477 -11.43 8.41 35.97
C LYS A 477 -11.07 6.92 36.07
N TRP A 478 -10.86 6.24 34.94
CA TRP A 478 -10.39 4.85 34.90
C TRP A 478 -8.88 4.78 35.19
N TYR A 479 -8.12 5.74 34.67
CA TYR A 479 -6.67 5.86 34.86
C TYR A 479 -6.33 6.24 36.31
N ASP A 480 -7.01 7.24 36.89
CA ASP A 480 -6.83 7.66 38.28
C ASP A 480 -7.05 6.50 39.28
N LYS A 481 -7.97 5.57 38.95
CA LYS A 481 -8.23 4.37 39.78
C LYS A 481 -7.08 3.37 39.80
N LYS A 482 -6.10 3.47 38.89
CA LYS A 482 -4.85 2.69 38.93
C LYS A 482 -3.89 3.18 40.02
N LYS A 483 -4.18 4.34 40.64
CA LYS A 483 -3.44 4.95 41.76
C LYS A 483 -1.96 5.24 41.41
N PRO A 484 -1.70 6.12 40.41
CA PRO A 484 -0.35 6.64 40.16
C PRO A 484 0.25 7.21 41.45
N LYS A 485 1.49 6.82 41.78
CA LYS A 485 2.16 7.19 43.04
C LYS A 485 3.12 8.37 42.89
N THR A 486 3.65 8.57 41.69
CA THR A 486 4.67 9.57 41.37
C THR A 486 4.13 10.64 40.43
N PRO A 487 4.78 11.82 40.33
CA PRO A 487 4.51 12.78 39.26
C PRO A 487 4.68 12.17 37.86
N ASN A 488 5.54 11.16 37.71
CA ASN A 488 5.83 10.52 36.43
C ASN A 488 4.62 9.74 35.88
N SER A 489 3.90 9.00 36.73
CA SER A 489 2.72 8.24 36.33
C SER A 489 1.41 9.04 36.41
N ALA A 490 1.41 10.22 37.07
CA ALA A 490 0.25 11.09 37.21
C ALA A 490 -0.07 11.88 35.92
N ILE A 491 -0.65 11.20 34.93
CA ILE A 491 -1.00 11.78 33.62
C ILE A 491 -2.42 12.37 33.64
N ASN A 492 -2.55 13.63 33.21
CA ASN A 492 -3.83 14.27 32.89
C ASN A 492 -4.12 14.09 31.39
N TRP A 493 -4.84 13.02 31.06
CA TRP A 493 -5.30 12.67 29.72
C TRP A 493 -6.26 13.69 29.12
N VAL A 494 -7.12 14.32 29.93
CA VAL A 494 -8.01 15.39 29.41
C VAL A 494 -7.18 16.56 28.89
N TYR A 495 -6.12 16.95 29.60
CA TYR A 495 -5.17 17.97 29.17
C TYR A 495 -4.32 17.51 27.97
N LYS A 496 -3.67 16.33 28.06
CA LYS A 496 -2.77 15.81 27.01
C LYS A 496 -3.47 15.66 25.66
N ILE A 497 -4.69 15.12 25.63
CA ILE A 497 -5.49 15.00 24.41
C ILE A 497 -6.05 16.37 23.99
N GLY A 498 -6.43 17.24 24.93
CA GLY A 498 -6.86 18.62 24.67
C GLY A 498 -5.82 19.45 23.90
N GLU A 499 -4.61 19.58 24.46
CA GLU A 499 -3.51 20.36 23.85
C GLU A 499 -3.18 19.86 22.43
N LEU A 500 -3.13 18.54 22.23
CA LEU A 500 -2.85 17.94 20.92
C LEU A 500 -3.89 18.36 19.86
N PHE A 501 -5.17 18.44 20.23
CA PHE A 501 -6.24 18.91 19.35
C PHE A 501 -6.25 20.45 19.21
N ASP A 502 -5.87 21.20 20.24
CA ASP A 502 -5.74 22.68 20.19
C ASP A 502 -4.62 23.13 19.23
N GLU A 503 -3.49 22.43 19.18
CA GLU A 503 -2.41 22.64 18.19
C GLU A 503 -2.89 22.37 16.75
N ALA A 504 -3.82 21.42 16.57
CA ALA A 504 -4.52 21.20 15.30
C ALA A 504 -5.62 22.26 15.02
N HIS A 505 -5.95 23.13 15.99
CA HIS A 505 -7.07 24.08 15.99
C HIS A 505 -8.46 23.41 15.96
N VAL A 506 -8.58 22.27 16.62
CA VAL A 506 -9.82 21.49 16.74
C VAL A 506 -10.28 21.53 18.19
N GLN A 507 -11.43 22.12 18.46
CA GLN A 507 -11.95 22.22 19.83
C GLN A 507 -12.65 20.92 20.26
N ILE A 508 -12.22 20.34 21.37
CA ILE A 508 -12.81 19.10 21.93
C ILE A 508 -13.26 19.29 23.39
N GLY A 509 -14.26 18.51 23.80
CA GLY A 509 -14.74 18.44 25.19
C GLY A 509 -14.25 17.19 25.93
N ASP A 510 -14.36 17.18 27.26
CA ASP A 510 -14.05 16.01 28.09
C ASP A 510 -15.12 14.90 27.97
N ASP A 511 -16.25 15.20 27.34
CA ASP A 511 -17.29 14.28 26.92
C ASP A 511 -17.04 13.61 25.55
N LEU A 512 -15.96 14.00 24.84
CA LEU A 512 -15.53 13.37 23.59
C LEU A 512 -15.47 11.84 23.74
N THR A 513 -16.13 11.12 22.83
CA THR A 513 -16.03 9.65 22.77
C THR A 513 -14.69 9.26 22.20
N VAL A 514 -13.92 8.50 22.97
CA VAL A 514 -12.62 7.93 22.61
C VAL A 514 -12.67 6.42 22.62
N GLY A 515 -12.00 5.79 21.65
CA GLY A 515 -11.72 4.35 21.64
C GLY A 515 -10.37 4.07 22.30
N ILE A 516 -10.34 3.21 23.32
CA ILE A 516 -9.09 2.79 23.99
C ILE A 516 -8.75 1.39 23.50
N SER A 517 -7.73 1.28 22.65
CA SER A 517 -7.45 0.02 21.94
C SER A 517 -6.86 -1.08 22.84
N GLN A 518 -6.07 -0.70 23.85
CA GLN A 518 -5.39 -1.66 24.74
C GLN A 518 -5.33 -1.11 26.17
N GLN A 519 -6.36 -1.39 26.99
CA GLN A 519 -6.42 -0.91 28.38
C GLN A 519 -5.32 -1.49 29.30
N ASN A 520 -4.82 -2.70 29.04
CA ASN A 520 -3.79 -3.30 29.88
C ASN A 520 -2.47 -2.52 29.79
N TYR A 521 -2.05 -2.13 28.57
CA TYR A 521 -0.90 -1.24 28.36
C TYR A 521 -0.96 0.01 29.27
N PHE A 522 -2.07 0.76 29.24
CA PHE A 522 -2.20 1.97 30.07
C PHE A 522 -2.24 1.70 31.59
N LYS A 523 -2.66 0.51 32.01
CA LYS A 523 -2.58 0.07 33.42
C LYS A 523 -1.13 -0.22 33.82
N ASP A 524 -0.39 -0.92 32.96
CA ASP A 524 0.96 -1.41 33.29
C ASP A 524 2.03 -0.33 33.09
N LEU A 525 1.78 0.63 32.18
CA LEU A 525 2.52 1.88 32.05
C LEU A 525 2.56 2.69 33.36
N VAL A 526 1.48 2.71 34.16
CA VAL A 526 1.47 3.37 35.48
C VAL A 526 2.54 2.76 36.40
N ALA A 527 2.61 1.43 36.43
CA ALA A 527 3.55 0.70 37.28
C ALA A 527 5.00 0.81 36.80
N LEU A 528 5.22 0.95 35.48
CA LEU A 528 6.52 1.22 34.89
C LEU A 528 6.99 2.65 35.22
N LEU A 529 6.19 3.67 34.91
CA LEU A 529 6.52 5.08 35.19
C LEU A 529 6.70 5.37 36.69
N ASP A 530 5.99 4.67 37.58
CA ASP A 530 6.16 4.79 39.05
C ASP A 530 7.51 4.26 39.57
N LYS A 531 8.18 3.38 38.83
CA LYS A 531 9.46 2.77 39.22
C LYS A 531 10.67 3.45 38.56
N THR A 532 10.45 4.25 37.52
CA THR A 532 11.52 4.79 36.68
C THR A 532 11.87 6.24 37.05
N SER A 533 13.17 6.54 37.06
CA SER A 533 13.66 7.90 37.32
C SER A 533 13.24 8.87 36.19
N SER A 534 12.99 10.12 36.53
CA SER A 534 12.59 11.14 35.56
C SER A 534 13.67 11.38 34.50
N ARG A 535 14.95 11.26 34.87
CA ARG A 535 16.11 11.34 33.96
C ARG A 535 16.06 10.23 32.91
N THR A 536 15.84 8.98 33.33
CA THR A 536 15.70 7.82 32.43
C THR A 536 14.53 7.98 31.46
N ILE A 537 13.37 8.45 31.95
CA ILE A 537 12.18 8.69 31.12
C ILE A 537 12.46 9.79 30.08
N VAL A 538 13.12 10.88 30.47
CA VAL A 538 13.46 12.00 29.58
C VAL A 538 14.51 11.58 28.55
N ASN A 539 15.53 10.81 28.95
CA ASN A 539 16.49 10.19 28.02
C ASN A 539 15.79 9.34 26.96
N TYR A 540 14.83 8.49 27.36
CA TYR A 540 14.02 7.71 26.43
C TYR A 540 13.19 8.59 25.49
N ILE A 541 12.57 9.67 25.96
CA ILE A 541 11.76 10.56 25.09
C ILE A 541 12.65 11.22 24.02
N HIS A 542 13.80 11.76 24.41
CA HIS A 542 14.78 12.30 23.46
C HIS A 542 15.24 11.22 22.48
N TRP A 543 15.49 10.00 22.95
CA TRP A 543 15.89 8.89 22.08
C TRP A 543 14.78 8.42 21.11
N ASN A 544 13.52 8.41 21.53
CA ASN A 544 12.35 8.11 20.67
C ASN A 544 12.23 9.13 19.52
N PHE A 545 12.55 10.40 19.77
CA PHE A 545 12.69 11.42 18.73
C PHE A 545 13.95 11.23 17.87
N LEU A 546 15.12 11.08 18.50
CA LEU A 546 16.43 10.99 17.83
C LEU A 546 16.49 9.82 16.86
N SER A 547 16.15 8.61 17.31
CA SER A 547 16.15 7.37 16.50
C SER A 547 15.32 7.43 15.21
N ARG A 548 14.40 8.40 15.11
CA ARG A 548 13.61 8.67 13.89
C ARG A 548 14.22 9.75 13.00
N ILE A 549 14.76 10.82 13.60
CA ILE A 549 15.19 12.01 12.86
C ILE A 549 16.66 11.94 12.41
N ILE A 550 17.52 11.15 13.04
CA ILE A 550 18.96 11.10 12.69
C ILE A 550 19.22 10.72 11.22
N LYS A 551 18.32 9.95 10.58
CA LYS A 551 18.40 9.57 9.15
C LYS A 551 18.29 10.76 8.17
N THR A 552 18.03 11.97 8.69
CA THR A 552 17.89 13.25 7.97
C THR A 552 19.10 14.18 8.16
N THR A 553 20.07 13.77 8.98
CA THR A 553 21.30 14.52 9.30
C THR A 553 22.51 13.95 8.55
N THR A 554 23.73 14.13 9.07
CA THR A 554 25.02 13.74 8.46
C THR A 554 25.13 12.27 8.05
N SER A 555 26.02 11.96 7.10
CA SER A 555 26.31 10.59 6.65
C SER A 555 26.79 9.70 7.80
N GLU A 556 27.53 10.25 8.76
CA GLU A 556 27.91 9.52 9.98
C GLU A 556 26.68 8.99 10.71
N MET A 557 25.70 9.86 10.99
CA MET A 557 24.46 9.45 11.65
C MET A 557 23.60 8.52 10.80
N ARG A 558 23.56 8.71 9.48
CA ARG A 558 22.83 7.82 8.55
C ARG A 558 23.45 6.42 8.51
N LYS A 559 24.79 6.30 8.51
CA LYS A 559 25.52 5.02 8.61
C LYS A 559 25.20 4.30 9.91
N LEU A 560 25.20 5.01 11.05
CA LEU A 560 24.81 4.44 12.34
C LEU A 560 23.37 3.91 12.33
N TYR A 561 22.42 4.69 11.80
CA TYR A 561 21.01 4.28 11.64
C TYR A 561 20.87 3.02 10.78
N TYR A 562 21.46 3.00 9.59
CA TYR A 562 21.32 1.87 8.67
C TYR A 562 22.02 0.61 9.21
N ALA A 563 23.20 0.74 9.81
CA ALA A 563 23.91 -0.37 10.43
C ALA A 563 23.12 -1.02 11.57
N TRP A 564 22.49 -0.21 12.45
CA TRP A 564 21.56 -0.71 13.47
C TRP A 564 20.39 -1.48 12.83
N GLU A 565 19.82 -0.92 11.76
CA GLU A 565 18.75 -1.55 11.00
C GLU A 565 19.18 -2.81 10.21
N GLY A 566 20.45 -3.24 10.27
CA GLY A 566 20.96 -4.40 9.51
C GLY A 566 21.05 -4.12 8.01
N ARG A 567 21.32 -2.87 7.62
CA ARG A 567 21.37 -2.38 6.24
C ARG A 567 22.63 -1.54 6.00
N GLU A 568 23.12 -1.54 4.78
CA GLU A 568 24.17 -0.61 4.35
C GLU A 568 23.55 0.73 3.90
N GLU A 569 24.20 1.87 4.23
CA GLU A 569 23.87 3.14 3.57
C GLU A 569 24.21 3.02 2.08
N ASN A 570 23.22 3.20 1.21
CA ASN A 570 23.34 3.03 -0.24
C ASN A 570 22.91 4.29 -1.01
N ASP A 571 22.87 5.46 -0.37
CA ASP A 571 22.29 6.70 -0.92
C ASP A 571 22.82 7.04 -2.33
N ASP A 572 24.13 6.88 -2.56
CA ASP A 572 24.83 7.17 -3.83
C ASP A 572 24.67 6.07 -4.89
N LYS A 573 24.30 4.86 -4.50
CA LYS A 573 24.18 3.73 -5.41
C LYS A 573 23.00 3.96 -6.35
N ALA A 574 23.27 3.99 -7.64
CA ALA A 574 22.28 4.22 -8.68
C ALA A 574 21.95 2.95 -9.45
N VAL A 575 20.65 2.70 -9.66
CA VAL A 575 20.15 1.65 -10.55
C VAL A 575 19.50 2.33 -11.75
N LEU A 576 20.06 2.10 -12.94
CA LEU A 576 19.59 2.68 -14.21
C LEU A 576 19.41 4.21 -14.21
N GLY A 577 20.27 4.93 -13.48
CA GLY A 577 20.30 6.40 -13.39
C GLY A 577 19.45 6.99 -12.26
N ILE A 578 18.82 6.16 -11.42
CA ILE A 578 18.06 6.59 -10.25
C ILE A 578 18.83 6.15 -9.00
N SER A 579 19.24 7.11 -8.16
CA SER A 579 19.90 6.81 -6.87
C SER A 579 18.89 6.39 -5.80
N PHE A 580 19.32 5.58 -4.83
CA PHE A 580 18.47 5.27 -3.67
C PHE A 580 18.04 6.53 -2.92
N ARG A 581 18.91 7.56 -2.84
CA ARG A 581 18.54 8.85 -2.26
C ARG A 581 17.40 9.53 -3.02
N SER A 582 17.43 9.57 -4.36
CA SER A 582 16.33 10.11 -5.17
C SER A 582 15.00 9.37 -4.92
N HIS A 583 15.06 8.05 -4.76
CA HIS A 583 13.91 7.22 -4.43
C HIS A 583 13.38 7.48 -3.00
N LYS A 584 14.27 7.69 -2.03
CA LYS A 584 13.93 8.08 -0.65
C LYS A 584 13.27 9.47 -0.62
N CYS A 585 13.90 10.47 -1.25
CA CYS A 585 13.42 11.86 -1.31
C CYS A 585 12.04 12.04 -1.95
N THR A 586 11.59 11.09 -2.77
CA THR A 586 10.27 11.11 -3.41
C THR A 586 9.20 10.28 -2.69
N ARG A 587 9.60 9.35 -1.80
CA ARG A 587 8.68 8.38 -1.16
C ARG A 587 8.55 8.49 0.36
N GLU A 588 9.45 9.17 1.06
CA GLU A 588 9.35 9.31 2.53
C GLU A 588 8.18 10.20 3.00
N VAL A 589 7.48 10.89 2.09
CA VAL A 589 6.34 11.77 2.39
C VAL A 589 5.15 11.38 1.50
N ALA A 590 3.99 11.11 2.09
CA ALA A 590 2.80 10.70 1.34
C ALA A 590 2.33 11.81 0.38
N GLU A 591 2.32 13.06 0.85
CA GLU A 591 1.98 14.24 0.07
C GLU A 591 2.91 14.45 -1.14
N MET A 592 4.19 14.08 -1.04
CA MET A 592 5.12 14.09 -2.18
C MET A 592 4.66 13.08 -3.23
N SER A 593 4.29 11.87 -2.81
CA SER A 593 3.77 10.84 -3.73
C SER A 593 2.47 11.28 -4.43
N VAL A 594 1.59 12.04 -3.77
CA VAL A 594 0.34 12.53 -4.36
C VAL A 594 0.57 13.71 -5.32
N ILE A 595 1.42 14.68 -4.96
CA ILE A 595 1.67 15.84 -5.83
C ILE A 595 2.53 15.48 -7.05
N LEU A 596 3.45 14.52 -6.91
CA LEU A 596 4.20 13.96 -8.05
C LEU A 596 3.28 13.17 -8.98
N ALA A 597 2.27 12.46 -8.45
CA ALA A 597 1.25 11.83 -9.28
C ALA A 597 0.37 12.83 -10.03
N TYR A 598 0.01 13.94 -9.39
CA TYR A 598 -0.70 15.04 -10.03
C TYR A 598 0.10 15.65 -11.20
N GLU A 599 1.40 15.91 -11.01
CA GLU A 599 2.26 16.40 -12.11
C GLU A 599 2.53 15.32 -13.17
N TYR A 600 2.72 14.06 -12.79
CA TYR A 600 2.89 12.94 -13.73
C TYR A 600 1.69 12.83 -14.68
N VAL A 601 0.47 12.81 -14.14
CA VAL A 601 -0.78 12.76 -14.92
C VAL A 601 -0.82 13.91 -15.91
N ARG A 602 -0.52 15.14 -15.48
CA ARG A 602 -0.57 16.34 -16.33
C ARG A 602 0.43 16.35 -17.48
N ASN A 603 1.53 15.60 -17.37
CA ASN A 603 2.59 15.55 -18.39
C ASN A 603 2.52 14.28 -19.27
N HIS A 604 1.89 13.20 -18.79
CA HIS A 604 1.98 11.88 -19.44
C HIS A 604 0.63 11.17 -19.66
N PHE A 605 -0.49 11.72 -19.19
CA PHE A 605 -1.81 11.08 -19.28
C PHE A 605 -2.89 12.07 -19.76
N SER A 606 -3.72 11.66 -20.72
CA SER A 606 -4.69 12.54 -21.38
C SER A 606 -6.13 12.02 -21.32
N ASP A 607 -7.08 12.91 -21.63
CA ASP A 607 -8.50 12.56 -21.71
C ASP A 607 -8.77 11.55 -22.85
N GLU A 608 -8.00 11.58 -23.95
CA GLU A 608 -8.08 10.55 -25.00
C GLU A 608 -7.67 9.17 -24.49
N ILE A 609 -6.61 9.08 -23.67
CA ILE A 609 -6.18 7.81 -23.06
C ILE A 609 -7.27 7.28 -22.15
N THR A 610 -7.85 8.17 -21.32
CA THR A 610 -8.96 7.83 -20.41
C THR A 610 -10.15 7.26 -21.18
N ALA A 611 -10.55 7.90 -22.28
CA ALA A 611 -11.63 7.41 -23.14
C ALA A 611 -11.30 6.07 -23.81
N THR A 612 -10.09 5.94 -24.37
CA THR A 612 -9.63 4.70 -25.04
C THR A 612 -9.62 3.52 -24.06
N ALA A 613 -9.11 3.74 -22.85
CA ALA A 613 -9.08 2.74 -21.78
C ALA A 613 -10.49 2.36 -21.31
N SER A 614 -11.39 3.34 -21.16
CA SER A 614 -12.80 3.11 -20.83
C SER A 614 -13.48 2.21 -21.85
N ASP A 615 -13.28 2.50 -23.15
CA ASP A 615 -13.84 1.74 -24.27
C ASP A 615 -13.30 0.29 -24.33
N MET A 616 -12.02 0.07 -24.00
CA MET A 616 -11.43 -1.27 -23.93
C MET A 616 -12.00 -2.08 -22.74
N VAL A 617 -12.18 -1.46 -21.57
CA VAL A 617 -12.83 -2.09 -20.42
C VAL A 617 -14.28 -2.44 -20.71
N ASP A 618 -15.05 -1.51 -21.30
CA ASP A 618 -16.45 -1.77 -21.70
C ASP A 618 -16.54 -2.95 -22.68
N ASP A 619 -15.58 -3.05 -23.59
CA ASP A 619 -15.53 -4.13 -24.55
C ASP A 619 -15.33 -5.52 -23.92
N ILE A 620 -14.42 -5.58 -22.94
CA ILE A 620 -14.05 -6.78 -22.18
C ILE A 620 -15.19 -7.20 -21.25
N GLN A 621 -15.78 -6.24 -20.50
CA GLN A 621 -16.98 -6.48 -19.72
C GLN A 621 -18.10 -7.04 -20.60
N LYS A 622 -18.25 -6.55 -21.83
CA LYS A 622 -19.26 -7.06 -22.78
C LYS A 622 -19.03 -8.52 -23.19
N GLU A 623 -17.77 -8.98 -23.30
CA GLU A 623 -17.48 -10.41 -23.55
C GLU A 623 -17.72 -11.27 -22.30
N VAL A 624 -17.34 -10.81 -21.11
CA VAL A 624 -17.66 -11.52 -19.85
C VAL A 624 -19.19 -11.63 -19.67
N GLU A 625 -19.96 -10.63 -20.10
CA GLU A 625 -21.43 -10.68 -20.14
C GLU A 625 -21.95 -11.82 -21.04
N TYR A 626 -21.32 -12.06 -22.19
CA TYR A 626 -21.66 -13.19 -23.07
C TYR A 626 -21.27 -14.52 -22.44
N GLN A 627 -20.05 -14.64 -21.88
CA GLN A 627 -19.59 -15.86 -21.21
C GLN A 627 -20.51 -16.28 -20.04
N ILE A 628 -20.97 -15.33 -19.21
CA ILE A 628 -21.93 -15.62 -18.12
C ILE A 628 -23.28 -16.12 -18.68
N LYS A 629 -23.78 -15.50 -19.76
CA LYS A 629 -25.05 -15.89 -20.39
C LYS A 629 -25.01 -17.27 -21.02
N GLU A 630 -23.91 -17.59 -21.67
CA GLU A 630 -23.65 -18.88 -22.30
C GLU A 630 -23.31 -19.99 -21.29
N SER A 631 -23.21 -19.66 -20.00
CA SER A 631 -22.91 -20.66 -18.98
C SER A 631 -23.93 -21.79 -18.94
N ASN A 632 -23.41 -23.03 -18.93
CA ASN A 632 -24.18 -24.26 -19.03
C ASN A 632 -24.57 -24.87 -17.66
N TRP A 633 -24.09 -24.30 -16.55
CA TRP A 633 -24.25 -24.85 -15.21
C TRP A 633 -25.01 -23.94 -14.22
N MET A 634 -25.15 -22.65 -14.56
CA MET A 634 -25.96 -21.70 -13.81
C MET A 634 -27.39 -21.68 -14.35
N ASP A 635 -28.37 -21.61 -13.45
CA ASP A 635 -29.75 -21.27 -13.83
C ASP A 635 -29.87 -19.77 -14.14
N GLU A 636 -30.95 -19.38 -14.82
CA GLU A 636 -31.13 -17.98 -15.26
C GLU A 636 -31.19 -16.98 -14.10
N ASN A 637 -31.69 -17.37 -12.91
CA ASN A 637 -31.68 -16.48 -11.74
C ASN A 637 -30.24 -16.25 -11.23
N THR A 638 -29.41 -17.29 -11.29
CA THR A 638 -27.99 -17.23 -10.92
C THR A 638 -27.21 -16.41 -11.93
N LYS A 639 -27.46 -16.58 -13.24
CA LYS A 639 -26.92 -15.72 -14.29
C LYS A 639 -27.30 -14.26 -14.07
N ASP A 640 -28.58 -13.95 -13.83
CA ASP A 640 -29.04 -12.58 -13.53
C ASP A 640 -28.35 -11.99 -12.29
N PHE A 641 -28.10 -12.78 -11.25
CA PHE A 641 -27.35 -12.34 -10.07
C PHE A 641 -25.89 -12.00 -10.39
N VAL A 642 -25.20 -12.88 -11.13
CA VAL A 642 -23.79 -12.68 -11.52
C VAL A 642 -23.65 -11.53 -12.53
N LEU A 643 -24.56 -11.43 -13.51
CA LEU A 643 -24.64 -10.31 -14.46
C LEU A 643 -24.90 -8.98 -13.73
N ALA A 644 -25.76 -8.96 -12.71
CA ALA A 644 -25.99 -7.76 -11.93
C ALA A 644 -24.72 -7.28 -11.20
N LYS A 645 -23.79 -8.17 -10.86
CA LYS A 645 -22.47 -7.77 -10.35
C LYS A 645 -21.61 -7.13 -11.44
N LEU A 646 -21.47 -7.78 -12.59
CA LEU A 646 -20.67 -7.27 -13.72
C LEU A 646 -21.13 -5.88 -14.18
N VAL A 647 -22.45 -5.68 -14.30
CA VAL A 647 -23.07 -4.42 -14.76
C VAL A 647 -22.96 -3.29 -13.74
N ASN A 648 -22.67 -3.59 -12.46
CA ASN A 648 -22.40 -2.60 -11.42
C ASN A 648 -20.92 -2.65 -10.98
N LEU A 649 -20.02 -3.14 -11.84
CA LEU A 649 -18.57 -3.09 -11.61
C LEU A 649 -18.08 -1.67 -11.94
N ASP A 650 -17.71 -0.91 -10.91
CA ASP A 650 -17.17 0.43 -11.09
C ASP A 650 -15.73 0.38 -11.63
N LYS A 651 -15.37 1.34 -12.48
CA LYS A 651 -14.03 1.41 -13.11
C LYS A 651 -13.31 2.71 -12.79
N PHE A 652 -12.19 2.60 -12.09
CA PHE A 652 -11.24 3.69 -11.86
C PHE A 652 -10.11 3.59 -12.88
N ILE A 653 -9.95 4.63 -13.69
CA ILE A 653 -8.97 4.65 -14.78
C ILE A 653 -8.10 5.90 -14.64
N GLY A 654 -6.79 5.72 -14.56
CA GLY A 654 -5.82 6.79 -14.53
C GLY A 654 -5.65 7.40 -13.14
N TYR A 655 -6.60 8.24 -12.74
CA TYR A 655 -6.43 9.16 -11.62
C TYR A 655 -7.78 9.67 -11.07
N PRO A 656 -7.84 10.16 -9.81
CA PRO A 656 -9.11 10.56 -9.19
C PRO A 656 -9.57 11.94 -9.70
N ASP A 657 -10.87 12.10 -9.92
CA ASP A 657 -11.48 13.28 -10.57
C ASP A 657 -11.11 14.62 -9.92
N TRP A 658 -10.79 14.66 -8.62
CA TRP A 658 -10.41 15.89 -7.94
C TRP A 658 -9.09 16.50 -8.44
N PHE A 659 -8.21 15.72 -9.10
CA PHE A 659 -7.04 16.27 -9.78
C PHE A 659 -7.43 17.25 -10.90
N LYS A 660 -8.61 17.10 -11.52
CA LYS A 660 -9.14 18.04 -12.53
C LYS A 660 -9.48 19.41 -11.91
N ASN A 661 -9.62 19.49 -10.59
CA ASN A 661 -10.00 20.69 -9.86
C ASN A 661 -8.83 21.25 -9.04
N ASN A 662 -8.11 22.22 -9.60
CA ASN A 662 -7.01 22.93 -8.95
C ASN A 662 -7.36 23.55 -7.58
N THR A 663 -8.63 23.82 -7.28
CA THR A 663 -9.05 24.29 -5.95
C THR A 663 -9.03 23.16 -4.92
N LYS A 664 -9.56 21.97 -5.26
CA LYS A 664 -9.45 20.77 -4.42
C LYS A 664 -8.00 20.39 -4.18
N VAL A 665 -7.17 20.40 -5.23
CA VAL A 665 -5.72 20.14 -5.11
C VAL A 665 -5.07 21.14 -4.13
N LYS A 666 -5.36 22.43 -4.23
CA LYS A 666 -4.85 23.44 -3.27
C LYS A 666 -5.33 23.21 -1.83
N GLN A 667 -6.57 22.76 -1.64
CA GLN A 667 -7.13 22.44 -0.32
C GLN A 667 -6.45 21.20 0.29
N TYR A 668 -6.20 20.15 -0.49
CA TYR A 668 -5.54 18.93 -0.02
C TYR A 668 -4.15 19.19 0.59
N PHE A 669 -3.38 20.12 0.01
CA PHE A 669 -2.05 20.53 0.49
C PHE A 669 -2.07 21.78 1.40
N GLN A 670 -3.24 22.25 1.85
CA GLN A 670 -3.35 23.46 2.65
C GLN A 670 -2.65 23.32 4.01
N GLY A 671 -1.68 24.18 4.27
CA GLY A 671 -0.90 24.18 5.52
C GLY A 671 0.41 23.40 5.47
N LEU A 672 0.72 22.71 4.36
CA LEU A 672 2.03 22.12 4.15
C LEU A 672 3.06 23.24 3.90
N VAL A 673 4.18 23.21 4.63
CA VAL A 673 5.28 24.17 4.49
C VAL A 673 6.64 23.48 4.54
N THR A 674 7.62 24.05 3.83
CA THR A 674 9.01 23.54 3.74
C THR A 674 9.98 24.52 4.40
N GLY A 675 10.90 24.02 5.22
CA GLY A 675 12.01 24.76 5.82
C GLY A 675 13.16 25.04 4.85
N LYS A 676 14.36 25.23 5.40
CA LYS A 676 15.63 25.41 4.69
C LYS A 676 16.40 24.10 4.53
N SER A 677 16.41 23.24 5.54
CA SER A 677 17.14 21.97 5.56
C SER A 677 16.20 20.75 5.49
N TYR A 678 16.77 19.58 5.19
CA TYR A 678 15.97 18.34 5.11
C TYR A 678 15.40 17.92 6.48
N TYR A 679 16.18 18.15 7.53
CA TYR A 679 15.76 18.05 8.93
C TYR A 679 14.50 18.88 9.23
N GLU A 680 14.51 20.18 8.93
CA GLU A 680 13.36 21.07 9.15
C GLU A 680 12.13 20.64 8.33
N ASN A 681 12.35 20.17 7.10
CA ASN A 681 11.30 19.66 6.22
C ASN A 681 10.57 18.47 6.86
N ILE A 682 11.30 17.47 7.38
CA ILE A 682 10.70 16.28 8.00
C ILE A 682 9.91 16.63 9.27
N LEU A 683 10.44 17.50 10.14
CA LEU A 683 9.71 17.98 11.32
C LEU A 683 8.43 18.76 10.95
N SER A 684 8.53 19.61 9.93
CA SER A 684 7.36 20.32 9.38
C SER A 684 6.30 19.34 8.87
N TYR A 685 6.73 18.27 8.21
CA TYR A 685 5.84 17.27 7.64
C TYR A 685 5.15 16.40 8.69
N ASP A 686 5.88 15.83 9.66
CA ASP A 686 5.30 14.98 10.72
C ASP A 686 4.15 15.72 11.44
N ARG A 687 4.42 16.98 11.81
CA ARG A 687 3.44 17.90 12.39
C ARG A 687 2.26 18.18 11.47
N TYR A 688 2.50 18.54 10.21
CA TYR A 688 1.45 18.77 9.21
C TYR A 688 0.54 17.53 9.06
N SER A 689 1.14 16.35 8.96
CA SER A 689 0.44 15.07 8.81
C SER A 689 -0.45 14.78 10.02
N LYS A 690 0.05 14.97 11.26
CA LYS A 690 -0.79 14.81 12.45
C LYS A 690 -1.94 15.81 12.46
N TRP A 691 -1.69 17.10 12.22
CA TRP A 691 -2.74 18.12 12.23
C TRP A 691 -3.81 17.89 11.16
N LYS A 692 -3.42 17.39 9.99
CA LYS A 692 -4.34 16.96 8.93
C LYS A 692 -5.25 15.83 9.44
N SER A 693 -4.68 14.77 10.00
CA SER A 693 -5.44 13.62 10.54
C SER A 693 -6.39 14.03 11.68
N LEU A 694 -5.97 14.89 12.61
CA LEU A 694 -6.86 15.32 13.71
C LEU A 694 -8.03 16.19 13.23
N ARG A 695 -7.84 16.96 12.16
CA ARG A 695 -8.90 17.78 11.54
C ARG A 695 -9.95 16.96 10.79
N GLU A 696 -9.70 15.70 10.47
CA GLU A 696 -10.70 14.81 9.84
C GLU A 696 -11.96 14.67 10.70
N LEU A 697 -11.84 14.85 12.02
CA LEU A 697 -12.94 14.89 12.98
C LEU A 697 -13.96 16.01 12.71
N LEU A 698 -13.56 17.08 12.01
CA LEU A 698 -14.41 18.22 11.67
C LEU A 698 -15.14 18.07 10.33
N LEU A 699 -14.66 17.19 9.44
CA LEU A 699 -15.24 16.98 8.12
C LEU A 699 -16.54 16.18 8.24
N GLU A 700 -17.51 16.40 7.37
CA GLU A 700 -18.70 15.52 7.32
C GLU A 700 -18.32 14.11 6.80
N ASP A 701 -19.17 13.11 7.05
CA ASP A 701 -18.90 11.72 6.62
C ASP A 701 -18.90 11.61 5.09
N ASP A 702 -19.80 12.31 4.41
CA ASP A 702 -19.95 12.28 2.95
C ASP A 702 -18.82 13.05 2.24
N GLU A 703 -18.31 14.14 2.82
CA GLU A 703 -17.24 14.98 2.26
C GLU A 703 -15.90 14.26 2.11
N GLY A 704 -15.64 13.23 2.93
CA GLY A 704 -14.40 12.46 2.87
C GLY A 704 -14.35 11.38 1.78
N THR A 705 -15.49 10.99 1.20
CA THR A 705 -15.55 9.81 0.32
C THR A 705 -15.14 10.11 -1.13
N GLY A 706 -15.50 11.28 -1.66
CA GLY A 706 -15.32 11.64 -3.06
C GLY A 706 -13.88 11.94 -3.50
N ASP A 707 -12.93 11.99 -2.56
CA ASP A 707 -11.51 12.28 -2.84
C ASP A 707 -10.59 11.05 -2.65
N THR A 708 -11.16 9.86 -2.45
CA THR A 708 -10.43 8.60 -2.23
C THR A 708 -9.56 8.23 -3.43
N MET A 709 -8.24 8.18 -3.23
CA MET A 709 -7.29 7.69 -4.22
C MET A 709 -7.22 6.16 -4.14
N MET A 710 -7.86 5.45 -5.06
CA MET A 710 -7.86 3.99 -5.13
C MET A 710 -6.45 3.43 -5.39
N ILE A 711 -5.89 3.76 -6.55
CA ILE A 711 -4.49 3.51 -6.88
C ILE A 711 -3.75 4.85 -7.00
N ASN A 712 -2.47 4.89 -6.64
CA ASN A 712 -1.65 6.05 -6.96
C ASN A 712 -1.39 6.06 -8.48
N PRO A 713 -1.66 7.17 -9.20
CA PRO A 713 -1.47 7.25 -10.66
C PRO A 713 -0.06 6.95 -11.17
N THR A 714 0.98 6.96 -10.32
CA THR A 714 2.37 6.59 -10.69
C THR A 714 2.76 5.14 -10.38
N THR A 715 1.87 4.36 -9.79
CA THR A 715 2.11 2.93 -9.54
C THR A 715 1.77 2.14 -10.79
N VAL A 716 2.76 1.52 -11.46
CA VAL A 716 2.49 0.56 -12.55
C VAL A 716 1.99 -0.75 -11.92
N ASP A 717 0.67 -0.84 -11.78
CA ASP A 717 -0.07 -1.96 -11.21
C ASP A 717 -1.57 -1.78 -11.47
N ALA A 718 -2.35 -2.85 -11.39
CA ALA A 718 -3.81 -2.82 -11.43
C ALA A 718 -4.37 -3.71 -10.31
N TYR A 719 -5.63 -3.47 -9.89
CA TYR A 719 -6.28 -4.36 -8.91
C TYR A 719 -7.81 -4.29 -8.92
N PHE A 720 -8.43 -5.38 -8.48
CA PHE A 720 -9.86 -5.48 -8.16
C PHE A 720 -10.11 -5.37 -6.64
N SER A 721 -11.14 -4.63 -6.25
CA SER A 721 -11.62 -4.49 -4.88
C SER A 721 -12.95 -5.23 -4.68
N PRO A 722 -12.96 -6.40 -4.00
CA PRO A 722 -14.21 -7.14 -3.74
C PRO A 722 -15.21 -6.34 -2.91
N GLY A 723 -14.74 -5.56 -1.93
CA GLY A 723 -15.58 -4.77 -1.02
C GLY A 723 -16.17 -3.51 -1.62
N ALA A 724 -15.65 -3.04 -2.76
CA ALA A 724 -16.20 -1.90 -3.51
C ALA A 724 -16.79 -2.29 -4.87
N ASN A 725 -16.71 -3.59 -5.24
CA ASN A 725 -17.04 -4.11 -6.57
C ASN A 725 -16.47 -3.23 -7.70
N SER A 726 -15.15 -2.99 -7.68
CA SER A 726 -14.51 -2.05 -8.58
C SER A 726 -13.12 -2.48 -9.02
N ILE A 727 -12.73 -2.10 -10.23
CA ILE A 727 -11.36 -2.25 -10.76
C ILE A 727 -10.64 -0.89 -10.75
N ALA A 728 -9.33 -0.90 -10.53
CA ALA A 728 -8.47 0.27 -10.62
C ALA A 728 -7.26 -0.01 -11.51
N ILE A 729 -7.04 0.85 -12.51
CA ILE A 729 -5.89 0.83 -13.42
C ILE A 729 -5.23 2.20 -13.35
N SER A 730 -3.92 2.27 -13.14
CA SER A 730 -3.21 3.54 -12.93
C SER A 730 -3.05 4.36 -14.22
N ALA A 731 -2.64 5.62 -14.11
CA ALA A 731 -2.18 6.38 -15.27
C ALA A 731 -0.82 5.90 -15.80
N ALA A 732 -0.03 5.23 -14.95
CA ALA A 732 1.29 4.73 -15.26
C ALA A 732 1.28 3.48 -16.15
N ASP A 733 0.21 2.70 -16.18
CA ASP A 733 0.08 1.55 -17.07
C ASP A 733 -0.13 1.96 -18.54
N PHE A 734 -0.61 3.19 -18.77
CA PHE A 734 -0.88 3.69 -20.12
C PHE A 734 0.35 4.29 -20.82
N GLN A 735 1.47 3.58 -20.75
CA GLN A 735 2.74 3.96 -21.40
C GLN A 735 3.44 2.79 -22.08
N SER A 736 4.37 3.09 -22.99
CA SER A 736 5.19 2.07 -23.68
C SER A 736 6.12 1.36 -22.68
N PRO A 737 6.16 0.00 -22.63
CA PRO A 737 5.63 -0.93 -23.63
C PRO A 737 4.18 -1.42 -23.40
N LEU A 738 3.56 -1.11 -22.25
CA LEU A 738 2.25 -1.64 -21.85
C LEU A 738 1.10 -1.13 -22.74
N PHE A 739 1.07 0.16 -23.05
CA PHE A 739 0.13 0.81 -23.96
C PHE A 739 0.82 1.84 -24.85
N ALA A 740 0.36 1.99 -26.09
CA ALA A 740 0.75 3.12 -26.93
C ALA A 740 -0.28 3.45 -28.01
N TYR A 741 -0.34 4.73 -28.40
CA TYR A 741 -0.98 5.15 -29.65
C TYR A 741 -0.12 4.84 -30.87
N GLY A 742 -0.75 4.80 -32.05
CA GLY A 742 -0.06 4.54 -33.31
C GLY A 742 0.54 3.13 -33.44
N ARG A 743 0.08 2.15 -32.65
CA ARG A 743 0.34 0.71 -32.86
C ARG A 743 -0.97 -0.07 -33.04
N PRO A 744 -0.94 -1.28 -33.63
CA PRO A 744 -2.14 -2.06 -33.90
C PRO A 744 -2.94 -2.32 -32.62
N GLN A 745 -4.27 -2.34 -32.72
CA GLN A 745 -5.14 -2.59 -31.57
C GLN A 745 -4.86 -3.94 -30.93
N VAL A 746 -4.56 -4.97 -31.73
CA VAL A 746 -4.25 -6.32 -31.26
C VAL A 746 -3.10 -6.36 -30.24
N ILE A 747 -2.14 -5.45 -30.35
CA ILE A 747 -1.03 -5.31 -29.39
C ILE A 747 -1.51 -4.68 -28.08
N ASN A 748 -2.39 -3.67 -28.15
CA ASN A 748 -2.97 -3.05 -26.96
C ASN A 748 -3.91 -4.03 -26.24
N TYR A 749 -4.77 -4.76 -26.97
CA TYR A 749 -5.65 -5.77 -26.37
C TYR A 749 -4.88 -6.97 -25.81
N GLY A 750 -3.80 -7.41 -26.47
CA GLY A 750 -2.95 -8.49 -25.96
C GLY A 750 -2.11 -8.11 -24.74
N ILE A 751 -1.81 -6.83 -24.52
CA ILE A 751 -1.04 -6.34 -23.37
C ILE A 751 -1.97 -5.72 -22.30
N ILE A 752 -2.31 -4.43 -22.42
CA ILE A 752 -3.13 -3.73 -21.41
C ILE A 752 -4.57 -4.26 -21.36
N GLY A 753 -5.10 -4.78 -22.48
CA GLY A 753 -6.39 -5.46 -22.52
C GLY A 753 -6.41 -6.79 -21.75
N MET A 754 -5.29 -7.51 -21.68
CA MET A 754 -5.19 -8.71 -20.83
C MET A 754 -5.20 -8.33 -19.35
N ILE A 755 -4.51 -7.25 -18.96
CA ILE A 755 -4.59 -6.69 -17.59
C ILE A 755 -6.03 -6.29 -17.25
N MET A 756 -6.72 -5.55 -18.15
CA MET A 756 -8.14 -5.22 -17.98
C MET A 756 -9.03 -6.47 -17.85
N GLY A 757 -8.78 -7.51 -18.66
CA GLY A 757 -9.48 -8.79 -18.61
C GLY A 757 -9.28 -9.54 -17.30
N HIS A 758 -8.06 -9.52 -16.77
CA HIS A 758 -7.69 -10.09 -15.48
C HIS A 758 -8.47 -9.41 -14.34
N GLU A 759 -8.43 -8.09 -14.24
CA GLU A 759 -9.15 -7.35 -13.19
C GLU A 759 -10.67 -7.54 -13.22
N VAL A 760 -11.28 -7.58 -14.43
CA VAL A 760 -12.72 -7.87 -14.56
C VAL A 760 -13.05 -9.29 -14.08
N ASN A 761 -12.17 -10.27 -14.33
CA ASN A 761 -12.39 -11.66 -13.93
C ASN A 761 -12.06 -11.96 -12.46
N HIS A 762 -11.23 -11.17 -11.78
CA HIS A 762 -11.17 -11.17 -10.32
C HIS A 762 -12.54 -10.94 -9.65
N GLY A 763 -13.48 -10.27 -10.34
CA GLY A 763 -14.87 -10.17 -9.91
C GLY A 763 -15.57 -11.53 -9.71
N PHE A 764 -15.05 -12.60 -10.32
CA PHE A 764 -15.67 -13.93 -10.39
C PHE A 764 -14.69 -15.07 -10.06
N ASP A 765 -13.50 -14.76 -9.55
CA ASP A 765 -12.51 -15.75 -9.12
C ASP A 765 -12.91 -16.44 -7.79
N ASN A 766 -12.02 -17.30 -7.26
CA ASN A 766 -12.25 -18.07 -6.03
C ASN A 766 -12.50 -17.23 -4.75
N ARG A 767 -12.29 -15.91 -4.77
CA ARG A 767 -12.63 -14.96 -3.70
C ARG A 767 -13.72 -14.00 -4.14
N GLY A 768 -13.61 -13.43 -5.33
CA GLY A 768 -14.53 -12.43 -5.88
C GLY A 768 -15.96 -12.92 -5.98
N HIS A 769 -16.19 -14.18 -6.41
CA HIS A 769 -17.56 -14.72 -6.53
C HIS A 769 -18.35 -14.66 -5.21
N LEU A 770 -17.68 -14.63 -4.04
CA LEU A 770 -18.28 -14.50 -2.71
C LEU A 770 -18.83 -13.10 -2.38
N TYR A 771 -18.78 -12.15 -3.32
CA TYR A 771 -19.24 -10.77 -3.13
C TYR A 771 -20.33 -10.37 -4.12
N ASP A 772 -21.37 -9.69 -3.65
CA ASP A 772 -22.45 -9.16 -4.49
C ASP A 772 -22.07 -7.87 -5.23
N LYS A 773 -23.00 -7.38 -6.05
CA LYS A 773 -22.88 -6.16 -6.84
C LYS A 773 -22.63 -4.85 -6.07
N ASN A 774 -22.75 -4.87 -4.74
CA ASN A 774 -22.50 -3.73 -3.87
C ASN A 774 -21.34 -4.03 -2.89
N GLY A 775 -20.53 -5.05 -3.17
CA GLY A 775 -19.38 -5.44 -2.35
C GLY A 775 -19.72 -6.12 -1.02
N ASN A 776 -20.95 -6.62 -0.84
CA ASN A 776 -21.30 -7.38 0.37
C ASN A 776 -20.95 -8.85 0.20
N ALA A 777 -20.35 -9.45 1.23
CA ALA A 777 -20.11 -10.89 1.27
C ALA A 777 -21.43 -11.68 1.26
N VAL A 778 -21.55 -12.66 0.37
CA VAL A 778 -22.73 -13.51 0.17
C VAL A 778 -22.44 -14.99 0.39
N GLU A 779 -23.40 -15.69 1.01
CA GLU A 779 -23.37 -17.15 1.12
C GLU A 779 -24.05 -17.76 -0.12
N TRP A 780 -23.27 -18.43 -0.95
CA TRP A 780 -23.78 -19.20 -2.10
C TRP A 780 -24.54 -20.44 -1.61
N LEU A 781 -25.59 -20.83 -2.35
CA LEU A 781 -26.28 -22.10 -2.08
C LEU A 781 -25.34 -23.28 -2.32
N SER A 782 -25.43 -24.35 -1.51
CA SER A 782 -24.46 -25.45 -1.53
C SER A 782 -24.24 -26.06 -2.93
N ALA A 783 -25.30 -26.26 -3.71
CA ALA A 783 -25.18 -26.79 -5.08
C ALA A 783 -24.45 -25.84 -6.04
N MET A 784 -24.60 -24.53 -5.82
CA MET A 784 -23.97 -23.46 -6.60
C MET A 784 -22.48 -23.36 -6.27
N ALA A 785 -22.14 -23.43 -4.98
CA ALA A 785 -20.76 -23.49 -4.48
C ALA A 785 -20.05 -24.79 -4.92
N GLU A 786 -20.74 -25.93 -4.94
CA GLU A 786 -20.21 -27.20 -5.45
C GLU A 786 -19.95 -27.15 -6.96
N ALA A 787 -20.88 -26.57 -7.74
CA ALA A 787 -20.74 -26.44 -9.19
C ALA A 787 -19.62 -25.48 -9.61
N TYR A 788 -19.42 -24.39 -8.85
CA TYR A 788 -18.26 -23.50 -9.02
C TYR A 788 -16.97 -24.19 -8.55
N GLY A 789 -16.98 -24.81 -7.36
CA GLY A 789 -15.82 -25.48 -6.78
C GLY A 789 -15.20 -26.54 -7.69
N LYS A 790 -16.03 -27.37 -8.33
CA LYS A 790 -15.58 -28.37 -9.32
C LYS A 790 -14.81 -27.78 -10.52
N ARG A 791 -15.03 -26.50 -10.84
CA ARG A 791 -14.37 -25.80 -11.94
C ARG A 791 -13.11 -25.10 -11.49
N ALA A 792 -13.16 -24.45 -10.33
CA ALA A 792 -11.96 -23.92 -9.67
C ALA A 792 -10.93 -25.04 -9.40
N GLU A 793 -11.38 -26.22 -8.98
CA GLU A 793 -10.53 -27.40 -8.75
C GLU A 793 -9.73 -27.81 -10.00
N CYS A 794 -10.27 -27.62 -11.21
CA CYS A 794 -9.53 -27.89 -12.44
C CYS A 794 -8.25 -27.04 -12.53
N PHE A 795 -8.31 -25.76 -12.16
CA PHE A 795 -7.15 -24.87 -12.12
C PHE A 795 -6.20 -25.24 -10.99
N VAL A 796 -6.72 -25.67 -9.83
CA VAL A 796 -5.91 -26.17 -8.71
C VAL A 796 -5.13 -27.42 -9.11
N GLU A 797 -5.79 -28.43 -9.69
CA GLU A 797 -5.18 -29.63 -10.25
C GLU A 797 -4.13 -29.29 -11.32
N GLN A 798 -4.45 -28.39 -12.26
CA GLN A 798 -3.55 -27.99 -13.35
C GLN A 798 -2.23 -27.40 -12.80
N PHE A 799 -2.32 -26.41 -11.90
CA PHE A 799 -1.15 -25.69 -11.42
C PHE A 799 -0.38 -26.44 -10.30
N ASN A 800 -1.01 -27.35 -9.56
CA ASN A 800 -0.30 -28.30 -8.68
C ASN A 800 0.64 -29.22 -9.45
N ASN A 801 0.36 -29.50 -10.73
CA ASN A 801 1.16 -30.38 -11.58
C ASN A 801 2.29 -29.67 -12.33
N TYR A 802 2.41 -28.34 -12.22
CA TYR A 802 3.48 -27.58 -12.86
C TYR A 802 4.73 -27.45 -11.98
N SER A 803 5.90 -27.69 -12.57
CA SER A 803 7.18 -27.33 -11.97
C SER A 803 7.44 -25.82 -12.08
N ILE A 804 7.82 -25.23 -10.95
CA ILE A 804 8.23 -23.82 -10.83
C ILE A 804 9.55 -23.60 -11.57
N ASP A 805 10.47 -24.55 -11.43
CA ASP A 805 11.69 -24.65 -12.23
C ASP A 805 11.66 -25.91 -13.09
N LYS A 806 11.69 -25.73 -14.41
CA LYS A 806 11.70 -26.80 -15.40
C LYS A 806 12.99 -27.63 -15.36
N THR A 807 14.10 -27.06 -14.89
CA THR A 807 15.44 -27.69 -14.90
C THR A 807 15.67 -28.61 -13.71
N SER A 808 15.34 -28.19 -12.48
CA SER A 808 15.36 -29.05 -11.28
C SER A 808 14.08 -29.87 -11.08
N ASN A 809 13.03 -29.61 -11.87
CA ASN A 809 11.67 -30.12 -11.68
C ASN A 809 11.08 -29.80 -10.28
N TYR A 810 11.50 -28.69 -9.68
CA TYR A 810 11.03 -28.26 -8.36
C TYR A 810 9.56 -27.84 -8.40
N THR A 811 8.76 -28.39 -7.49
CA THR A 811 7.34 -28.07 -7.27
C THR A 811 7.14 -27.44 -5.90
N ILE A 812 5.98 -26.79 -5.69
CA ILE A 812 5.52 -26.30 -4.39
C ILE A 812 4.26 -27.07 -4.02
N GLU A 813 4.16 -27.51 -2.77
CA GLU A 813 2.97 -28.24 -2.30
C GLU A 813 1.75 -27.30 -2.28
N ASN A 814 0.59 -27.78 -2.74
CA ASN A 814 -0.67 -27.02 -2.83
C ASN A 814 -0.58 -25.71 -3.63
N TYR A 815 0.38 -25.60 -4.54
CA TYR A 815 0.65 -24.40 -5.32
C TYR A 815 -0.55 -23.88 -6.14
N GLY A 816 -1.32 -24.79 -6.73
CA GLY A 816 -2.54 -24.44 -7.46
C GLY A 816 -3.62 -23.83 -6.56
N ASN A 817 -3.68 -24.20 -5.27
CA ASN A 817 -4.60 -23.58 -4.31
C ASN A 817 -4.12 -22.19 -3.86
N GLN A 818 -2.81 -21.99 -3.70
CA GLN A 818 -2.21 -20.67 -3.44
C GLN A 818 -2.50 -19.69 -4.59
N THR A 819 -2.43 -20.16 -5.83
CA THR A 819 -2.46 -19.32 -7.05
C THR A 819 -3.80 -19.32 -7.80
N ALA A 820 -4.81 -20.06 -7.33
CA ALA A 820 -6.07 -20.28 -8.04
C ALA A 820 -6.80 -18.99 -8.49
N GLY A 821 -6.81 -17.93 -7.67
CA GLY A 821 -7.48 -16.66 -8.01
C GLY A 821 -6.85 -16.02 -9.25
N GLU A 822 -5.54 -15.83 -9.20
CA GLU A 822 -4.73 -15.25 -10.28
C GLU A 822 -4.80 -16.09 -11.57
N ASN A 823 -4.71 -17.42 -11.44
CA ASN A 823 -4.73 -18.32 -12.61
C ASN A 823 -6.11 -18.34 -13.30
N ILE A 824 -7.19 -18.19 -12.53
CA ILE A 824 -8.55 -18.02 -13.07
C ILE A 824 -8.66 -16.66 -13.77
N ALA A 825 -8.21 -15.58 -13.13
CA ALA A 825 -8.25 -14.23 -13.67
C ALA A 825 -7.43 -14.12 -14.98
N ASP A 826 -6.23 -14.71 -15.02
CA ASP A 826 -5.38 -14.82 -16.23
C ASP A 826 -6.09 -15.55 -17.37
N THR A 827 -6.59 -16.76 -17.11
CA THR A 827 -7.18 -17.61 -18.15
C THR A 827 -8.45 -16.99 -18.72
N MET A 828 -9.37 -16.57 -17.84
CA MET A 828 -10.65 -16.01 -18.27
C MET A 828 -10.50 -14.58 -18.83
N GLY A 829 -9.53 -13.81 -18.30
CA GLY A 829 -9.14 -12.50 -18.81
C GLY A 829 -8.54 -12.55 -20.21
N LEU A 830 -7.70 -13.55 -20.50
CA LEU A 830 -7.14 -13.79 -21.83
C LEU A 830 -8.24 -14.07 -22.87
N GLU A 831 -9.19 -14.97 -22.56
CA GLU A 831 -10.33 -15.28 -23.44
C GLU A 831 -11.20 -14.03 -23.68
N ALA A 832 -11.54 -13.29 -22.61
CA ALA A 832 -12.36 -12.08 -22.71
C ALA A 832 -11.67 -10.97 -23.53
N ALA A 833 -10.37 -10.72 -23.30
CA ALA A 833 -9.60 -9.73 -24.05
C ALA A 833 -9.44 -10.10 -25.54
N PHE A 834 -9.24 -11.37 -25.84
CA PHE A 834 -9.14 -11.86 -27.22
C PHE A 834 -10.47 -11.70 -27.98
N LYS A 835 -11.57 -12.17 -27.38
CA LYS A 835 -12.91 -12.04 -27.98
C LYS A 835 -13.31 -10.58 -28.15
N ALA A 836 -12.94 -9.72 -27.21
CA ALA A 836 -13.21 -8.29 -27.26
C ALA A 836 -12.50 -7.63 -28.45
N TYR A 837 -11.22 -7.95 -28.66
CA TYR A 837 -10.48 -7.54 -29.85
C TYR A 837 -11.14 -8.07 -31.14
N GLN A 838 -11.45 -9.37 -31.23
CA GLN A 838 -12.09 -9.97 -32.41
C GLN A 838 -13.47 -9.35 -32.69
N ARG A 839 -14.24 -8.95 -31.66
CA ARG A 839 -15.50 -8.21 -31.83
C ARG A 839 -15.24 -6.80 -32.34
N ARG A 840 -14.33 -6.02 -31.72
CA ARG A 840 -14.00 -4.66 -32.17
C ARG A 840 -13.49 -4.63 -33.61
N GLN A 841 -12.61 -5.55 -34.00
CA GLN A 841 -12.12 -5.64 -35.38
C GLN A 841 -13.27 -5.85 -36.39
N ARG A 842 -14.25 -6.70 -36.06
CA ARG A 842 -15.45 -6.93 -36.88
C ARG A 842 -16.38 -5.71 -36.91
N GLU A 843 -16.58 -5.02 -35.78
CA GLU A 843 -17.47 -3.85 -35.70
C GLU A 843 -16.88 -2.59 -36.36
N CYS A 844 -15.58 -2.35 -36.25
CA CYS A 844 -14.90 -1.21 -36.88
C CYS A 844 -14.73 -1.36 -38.40
N GLY A 845 -14.81 -2.57 -38.94
CA GLY A 845 -14.76 -2.83 -40.39
C GLY A 845 -13.44 -2.47 -41.07
N LYS A 846 -12.36 -2.30 -40.29
CA LYS A 846 -11.00 -2.02 -40.77
C LYS A 846 -10.04 -3.07 -40.21
N PRO A 847 -9.24 -3.77 -41.04
CA PRO A 847 -8.22 -4.68 -40.54
C PRO A 847 -7.12 -3.88 -39.82
N ASP A 848 -6.58 -4.46 -38.76
CA ASP A 848 -5.44 -3.90 -38.04
C ASP A 848 -4.20 -3.88 -38.95
N THR A 849 -3.29 -2.94 -38.70
CA THR A 849 -1.99 -2.92 -39.41
C THR A 849 -1.07 -4.02 -38.90
N VAL A 850 -0.24 -4.60 -39.75
CA VAL A 850 0.75 -5.61 -39.33
C VAL A 850 2.01 -4.93 -38.79
N LEU A 851 2.72 -5.62 -37.89
CA LEU A 851 3.98 -5.11 -37.35
C LEU A 851 5.14 -5.33 -38.34
N PRO A 852 6.07 -4.35 -38.45
CA PRO A 852 7.19 -4.44 -39.39
C PRO A 852 8.17 -5.55 -38.99
N GLY A 853 8.50 -6.44 -39.93
CA GLY A 853 9.33 -7.62 -39.70
C GLY A 853 8.59 -8.83 -39.09
N LEU A 854 7.27 -8.72 -38.92
CA LEU A 854 6.37 -9.77 -38.40
C LEU A 854 5.16 -9.98 -39.33
N GLU A 855 5.29 -9.62 -40.62
CA GLU A 855 4.21 -9.67 -41.61
C GLU A 855 3.71 -11.09 -41.92
N ASP A 856 4.50 -12.12 -41.60
CA ASP A 856 4.14 -13.54 -41.77
C ASP A 856 3.20 -14.07 -40.65
N LEU A 857 2.97 -13.29 -39.59
CA LEU A 857 2.10 -13.67 -38.48
C LEU A 857 0.68 -13.12 -38.66
N THR A 858 -0.32 -13.91 -38.29
CA THR A 858 -1.71 -13.41 -38.22
C THR A 858 -1.90 -12.50 -37.01
N ASN A 859 -2.90 -11.62 -37.04
CA ASN A 859 -3.24 -10.80 -35.87
C ASN A 859 -3.57 -11.68 -34.65
N ASP A 860 -4.27 -12.81 -34.85
CA ASP A 860 -4.61 -13.72 -33.75
C ASP A 860 -3.36 -14.35 -33.12
N GLN A 861 -2.38 -14.78 -33.92
CA GLN A 861 -1.07 -15.22 -33.41
C GLN A 861 -0.35 -14.10 -32.65
N LEU A 862 -0.41 -12.88 -33.19
CA LEU A 862 0.25 -11.70 -32.65
C LEU A 862 -0.39 -11.20 -31.35
N PHE A 863 -1.69 -11.44 -31.13
CA PHE A 863 -2.36 -11.23 -29.85
C PHE A 863 -1.72 -12.09 -28.75
N PHE A 864 -1.63 -13.40 -28.98
CA PHE A 864 -1.06 -14.33 -27.99
C PHE A 864 0.42 -14.10 -27.75
N LEU A 865 1.19 -13.70 -28.77
CA LEU A 865 2.57 -13.23 -28.59
C LEU A 865 2.63 -11.97 -27.73
N SER A 866 1.76 -10.99 -27.97
CA SER A 866 1.71 -9.75 -27.18
C SER A 866 1.39 -10.04 -25.70
N PHE A 867 0.46 -10.96 -25.42
CA PHE A 867 0.21 -11.50 -24.08
C PHE A 867 1.45 -12.18 -23.49
N ALA A 868 2.10 -13.08 -24.23
CA ALA A 868 3.30 -13.74 -23.74
C ALA A 868 4.44 -12.75 -23.45
N ASN A 869 4.62 -11.72 -24.29
CA ASN A 869 5.66 -10.72 -24.07
C ASN A 869 5.40 -9.78 -22.87
N LEU A 870 4.16 -9.64 -22.40
CA LEU A 870 3.84 -9.01 -21.10
C LEU A 870 4.42 -9.83 -19.93
N CYS A 871 4.36 -11.16 -20.04
CA CYS A 871 4.78 -12.11 -19.01
C CYS A 871 6.22 -12.65 -19.17
N CYS A 872 6.95 -12.30 -20.24
CA CYS A 872 8.37 -12.64 -20.34
C CYS A 872 9.19 -11.97 -19.22
N GLU A 873 10.06 -12.75 -18.57
CA GLU A 873 10.94 -12.26 -17.51
C GLU A 873 12.33 -12.91 -17.57
N ALA A 874 13.35 -12.14 -17.23
CA ALA A 874 14.65 -12.65 -16.83
C ALA A 874 14.74 -12.53 -15.29
N ALA A 875 15.00 -13.62 -14.58
CA ALA A 875 15.06 -13.63 -13.11
C ALA A 875 16.07 -14.67 -12.63
N LYS A 876 16.72 -14.43 -11.48
CA LYS A 876 17.59 -15.44 -10.84
C LYS A 876 16.74 -16.56 -10.24
N MET A 877 17.12 -17.82 -10.45
CA MET A 877 16.31 -18.99 -10.06
C MET A 877 15.87 -18.97 -8.58
N ASN A 878 16.80 -18.72 -7.65
CA ASN A 878 16.48 -18.61 -6.22
C ASN A 878 15.48 -17.48 -5.92
N SER A 879 15.51 -16.38 -6.68
CA SER A 879 14.56 -15.28 -6.56
C SER A 879 13.18 -15.71 -7.03
N THR A 880 13.08 -16.40 -8.18
CA THR A 880 11.83 -16.97 -8.71
C THR A 880 11.20 -17.95 -7.73
N ILE A 881 11.97 -18.90 -7.19
CA ILE A 881 11.48 -19.88 -6.21
C ILE A 881 11.02 -19.20 -4.90
N ASN A 882 11.81 -18.26 -4.36
CA ASN A 882 11.46 -17.54 -3.13
C ASN A 882 10.29 -16.55 -3.32
N LYS A 883 10.03 -16.10 -4.55
CA LYS A 883 8.82 -15.36 -4.91
C LYS A 883 7.61 -16.31 -4.97
N ALA A 884 7.71 -17.41 -5.72
CA ALA A 884 6.62 -18.38 -5.90
C ALA A 884 6.12 -19.00 -4.58
N LYS A 885 6.95 -19.11 -3.53
CA LYS A 885 6.53 -19.58 -2.19
C LYS A 885 5.55 -18.66 -1.43
N ARG A 886 5.33 -17.42 -1.89
CA ARG A 886 4.55 -16.40 -1.15
C ARG A 886 3.69 -15.48 -2.02
N ASP A 887 4.01 -15.37 -3.30
CA ASP A 887 3.23 -14.57 -4.25
C ASP A 887 1.97 -15.35 -4.66
N PRO A 888 0.75 -14.76 -4.61
CA PRO A 888 -0.43 -15.40 -5.18
C PRO A 888 -0.33 -15.57 -6.70
N HIS A 889 0.53 -14.82 -7.39
CA HIS A 889 0.69 -14.96 -8.84
C HIS A 889 1.64 -16.10 -9.21
N SER A 890 1.30 -16.78 -10.30
CA SER A 890 2.21 -17.68 -10.99
C SER A 890 3.43 -16.92 -11.59
N PRO A 891 4.64 -17.51 -11.66
CA PRO A 891 5.74 -17.02 -12.49
C PRO A 891 5.30 -16.78 -13.93
N GLY A 892 5.95 -15.85 -14.65
CA GLY A 892 5.53 -15.42 -15.99
C GLY A 892 5.35 -16.59 -16.96
N ARG A 893 6.26 -17.57 -16.91
CA ARG A 893 6.16 -18.85 -17.65
C ARG A 893 4.85 -19.60 -17.40
N LEU A 894 4.44 -19.74 -16.14
CA LEU A 894 3.25 -20.52 -15.78
C LEU A 894 1.95 -19.74 -16.03
N ARG A 895 1.96 -18.40 -15.94
CA ARG A 895 0.84 -17.56 -16.40
C ARG A 895 0.57 -17.77 -17.89
N ILE A 896 1.63 -17.78 -18.71
CA ILE A 896 1.54 -18.03 -20.16
C ILE A 896 1.03 -19.45 -20.42
N ILE A 897 1.76 -20.47 -19.97
CA ILE A 897 1.45 -21.89 -20.25
C ILE A 897 0.05 -22.25 -19.76
N GLY A 898 -0.29 -21.90 -18.51
CA GLY A 898 -1.59 -22.26 -17.94
C GLY A 898 -2.77 -21.67 -18.69
N SER A 899 -2.66 -20.40 -19.10
CA SER A 899 -3.72 -19.69 -19.82
C SER A 899 -3.88 -20.18 -21.26
N VAL A 900 -2.78 -20.35 -22.02
CA VAL A 900 -2.90 -20.81 -23.42
C VAL A 900 -3.31 -22.27 -23.54
N SER A 901 -2.87 -23.15 -22.62
CA SER A 901 -3.35 -24.54 -22.56
C SER A 901 -4.87 -24.63 -22.41
N ASN A 902 -5.48 -23.70 -21.67
CA ASN A 902 -6.93 -23.63 -21.48
C ASN A 902 -7.69 -22.92 -22.60
N SER A 903 -7.00 -22.17 -23.47
CA SER A 903 -7.60 -21.47 -24.59
C SER A 903 -7.82 -22.42 -25.78
N GLN A 904 -9.04 -22.43 -26.33
CA GLN A 904 -9.31 -23.07 -27.63
C GLN A 904 -8.86 -22.18 -28.78
N ASP A 905 -9.03 -20.87 -28.65
CA ASP A 905 -8.64 -19.87 -29.64
C ASP A 905 -7.13 -19.85 -29.91
N PHE A 906 -6.31 -20.03 -28.87
CA PHE A 906 -4.87 -20.18 -29.03
C PHE A 906 -4.52 -21.40 -29.90
N ALA A 907 -5.14 -22.55 -29.61
CA ALA A 907 -4.90 -23.77 -30.34
C ALA A 907 -5.34 -23.67 -31.81
N GLU A 908 -6.38 -22.88 -32.11
CA GLU A 908 -6.79 -22.57 -33.48
C GLU A 908 -5.81 -21.61 -34.17
N ALA A 909 -5.37 -20.54 -33.49
CA ALA A 909 -4.42 -19.57 -34.04
C ALA A 909 -3.04 -20.17 -34.38
N TYR A 910 -2.60 -21.18 -33.63
CA TYR A 910 -1.33 -21.90 -33.85
C TYR A 910 -1.49 -23.29 -34.49
N ASN A 911 -2.71 -23.71 -34.82
CA ASN A 911 -3.04 -25.03 -35.38
C ASN A 911 -2.56 -26.22 -34.52
N CYS A 912 -2.62 -26.09 -33.20
CA CYS A 912 -2.09 -27.07 -32.25
C CYS A 912 -2.93 -28.37 -32.22
N PRO A 913 -2.33 -29.55 -32.47
CA PRO A 913 -3.03 -30.83 -32.40
C PRO A 913 -3.64 -31.09 -31.02
N ILE A 914 -4.84 -31.67 -30.97
CA ILE A 914 -5.47 -32.08 -29.71
C ILE A 914 -4.56 -33.11 -29.02
N GLY A 915 -4.18 -32.84 -27.78
CA GLY A 915 -3.26 -33.64 -26.99
C GLY A 915 -1.80 -33.13 -26.99
N SER A 916 -1.47 -32.08 -27.74
CA SER A 916 -0.21 -31.35 -27.53
C SER A 916 -0.21 -30.63 -26.17
N ALA A 917 0.96 -30.25 -25.66
CA ALA A 917 1.06 -29.67 -24.31
C ALA A 917 0.26 -28.36 -24.15
N MET A 918 0.24 -27.51 -25.19
CA MET A 918 -0.57 -26.29 -25.22
C MET A 918 -1.99 -26.51 -25.77
N ASN A 919 -2.38 -27.73 -26.13
CA ASN A 919 -3.77 -28.08 -26.46
C ASN A 919 -4.24 -29.39 -25.80
N PRO A 920 -4.27 -29.46 -24.45
CA PRO A 920 -4.77 -30.62 -23.72
C PRO A 920 -6.26 -30.88 -24.00
N SER A 921 -6.65 -32.15 -23.94
CA SER A 921 -8.05 -32.57 -24.14
C SER A 921 -9.00 -32.16 -23.00
N LYS A 922 -8.48 -31.96 -21.78
CA LYS A 922 -9.17 -31.34 -20.64
C LYS A 922 -8.67 -29.90 -20.51
N LYS A 923 -9.54 -28.92 -20.78
CA LYS A 923 -9.31 -27.49 -20.55
C LYS A 923 -10.14 -27.01 -19.36
N CYS A 924 -9.57 -26.14 -18.53
CA CYS A 924 -10.24 -25.53 -17.39
C CYS A 924 -10.92 -24.22 -17.79
N HIS A 925 -12.19 -24.03 -17.37
CA HIS A 925 -12.99 -22.87 -17.75
C HIS A 925 -14.11 -22.64 -16.73
N ILE A 926 -14.29 -21.41 -16.23
CA ILE A 926 -15.24 -21.14 -15.13
C ILE A 926 -16.71 -21.16 -15.57
N TRP A 927 -17.02 -20.78 -16.82
CA TRP A 927 -18.42 -20.70 -17.27
C TRP A 927 -18.96 -21.97 -17.95
N LYS A 928 -18.12 -22.96 -18.27
CA LYS A 928 -18.44 -24.15 -19.09
C LYS A 928 -18.28 -25.43 -18.28
#